data_AF-A0A182JHA1-F1
#
_entry.id   AF-A0A182JHA1-F1
#
_cell.length_a   1.000
_cell.length_b   1.000
_cell.length_c   1.000
_cell.angle_alpha   90.00
_cell.angle_beta   90.00
_cell.angle_gamma   90.00
#
_symmetry.space_group_name_H-M   'P 1'
#
loop_
_entity.id
_entity.type
_entity.pdbx_description
1 polymer ?
#
loop_
_entity_poly.entity_id
_entity_poly.type
_entity_poly.pdbx_seq_one_letter_code
_entity_poly.pdbx_strand_id
1 'polypeptide(L)'
;MEVSTENGYFHGYAKKFRRALGVKEFEQFAALATDQERFTFVNELKWRVVNDLPLERTEQGEGKCMDKAREGEAQGRKLARDEDWPGALKCYNQSYLLIPEQNAHDKALLLDTRAQVLLQLGKADQALEDIDRAVSYGFPKDRLAELWERKAQIFQSKKDFKAAVECYNKVVHCLQRCCTLPDAERDGKIRELQKITDTVYYQYKNVQKYLEPPKGDRVFRPHLDGGVLYECNETDGRFATAQTNLRPNQLILKEKPHVAALVKEYSLTHCSHCFERVEILYCCPQCTDVVFCSGRCERAACGSYHRYECGFLRTLWKSGATIVSHLALRIITQKPYSYFEGIRDELPHLDASFTDKLTSDDYRKVFNLVTHSDKRNTEDYLIWTLMATMLNSVLRQGRYTTTNQPDDGFLGYLLLHNLQIVNYSAHDVSEVQRKRPNESGTSVAIGAALYPMLALFNHSCDPGIVRYFTGTTVHVRTIKNIAAGSIIAENYGPLYTKVPRTERRESLARNYRFDCCCQACEADWPAYADMDQSVIRFRCTGPACQEALLFDLSSECYTVRCGVCGQTVDIMERIKMLQEAKMLSRFNEASHLYQVGLFEHALSKYAAIMIIMDQILMPPYRDYHLCQQGIRRCCLDLGSCYVECPTTDK
;
A
#
# COMPACT_ATOMS: atom_id res chain seq x y z
N MET A 1 -6.80 -16.53 3.54
CA MET A 1 -6.85 -15.69 4.75
C MET A 1 -8.15 -15.99 5.52
N GLU A 2 -8.10 -15.99 6.84
CA GLU A 2 -9.31 -16.12 7.66
C GLU A 2 -9.98 -14.75 7.81
N VAL A 3 -11.30 -14.71 8.05
CA VAL A 3 -12.03 -13.45 8.32
C VAL A 3 -11.79 -12.92 9.74
N SER A 4 -11.35 -13.79 10.66
CA SER A 4 -11.00 -13.45 12.04
C SER A 4 -9.89 -14.35 12.56
N THR A 5 -9.05 -13.85 13.47
CA THR A 5 -8.08 -14.63 14.24
C THR A 5 -8.74 -15.33 15.43
N GLU A 6 -8.17 -16.45 15.86
CA GLU A 6 -8.71 -17.25 16.97
C GLU A 6 -8.70 -16.53 18.33
N ASN A 7 -7.82 -15.53 18.49
CA ASN A 7 -7.64 -14.78 19.74
C ASN A 7 -8.72 -13.72 19.98
N GLY A 8 -9.53 -13.41 18.96
CA GLY A 8 -10.56 -12.40 19.04
C GLY A 8 -11.89 -12.93 19.57
N TYR A 9 -12.71 -12.04 20.14
CA TYR A 9 -14.01 -12.46 20.70
C TYR A 9 -15.00 -12.94 19.61
N PHE A 10 -14.80 -12.59 18.33
CA PHE A 10 -15.65 -13.06 17.23
C PHE A 10 -15.60 -14.58 17.06
N HIS A 11 -14.43 -15.21 17.25
CA HIS A 11 -14.31 -16.67 17.15
C HIS A 11 -15.19 -17.37 18.18
N GLY A 12 -15.18 -16.88 19.41
CA GLY A 12 -16.06 -17.35 20.48
C GLY A 12 -17.54 -17.13 20.17
N TYR A 13 -17.89 -15.98 19.59
CA TYR A 13 -19.24 -15.69 19.12
C TYR A 13 -19.69 -16.66 18.01
N ALA A 14 -18.87 -16.88 16.99
CA ALA A 14 -19.19 -17.78 15.88
C ALA A 14 -19.39 -19.23 16.36
N LYS A 15 -18.53 -19.72 17.25
CA LYS A 15 -18.69 -21.04 17.88
C LYS A 15 -19.98 -21.16 18.69
N LYS A 16 -20.37 -20.11 19.44
CA LYS A 16 -21.64 -20.09 20.18
C LYS A 16 -22.84 -20.13 19.23
N PHE A 17 -22.83 -19.29 18.19
CA PHE A 17 -23.89 -19.25 17.18
C PHE A 17 -24.06 -20.63 16.52
N ARG A 18 -22.95 -21.23 16.06
CA ARG A 18 -22.96 -22.55 15.44
C ARG A 18 -23.51 -23.66 16.34
N ARG A 19 -23.18 -23.64 17.64
CA ARG A 19 -23.68 -24.61 18.64
C ARG A 19 -25.17 -24.45 18.94
N ALA A 20 -25.69 -23.24 18.82
CA ALA A 20 -27.08 -22.93 19.11
C ALA A 20 -28.01 -23.18 17.91
N LEU A 21 -27.46 -23.24 16.68
CA LEU A 21 -28.20 -23.73 15.51
C LEU A 21 -28.53 -25.22 15.64
N GLY A 22 -29.81 -25.56 15.49
CA GLY A 22 -30.25 -26.94 15.37
C GLY A 22 -29.78 -27.59 14.07
N VAL A 23 -29.79 -28.93 14.01
CA VAL A 23 -29.39 -29.70 12.81
C VAL A 23 -30.18 -29.26 11.58
N LYS A 24 -31.52 -29.13 11.70
CA LYS A 24 -32.39 -28.70 10.59
C LYS A 24 -32.09 -27.28 10.09
N GLU A 25 -31.80 -26.34 10.98
CA GLU A 25 -31.46 -24.97 10.61
C GLU A 25 -30.11 -24.92 9.88
N PHE A 26 -29.16 -25.75 10.31
CA PHE A 26 -27.87 -25.87 9.63
C PHE A 26 -28.00 -26.53 8.24
N GLU A 27 -28.84 -27.55 8.11
CA GLU A 27 -29.18 -28.15 6.81
C GLU A 27 -29.89 -27.15 5.89
N GLN A 28 -30.82 -26.35 6.42
CA GLN A 28 -31.46 -25.27 5.67
C GLN A 28 -30.43 -24.24 5.18
N PHE A 29 -29.52 -23.81 6.04
CA PHE A 29 -28.43 -22.91 5.67
C PHE A 29 -27.52 -23.51 4.59
N ALA A 30 -27.20 -24.80 4.70
CA ALA A 30 -26.39 -25.52 3.71
C ALA A 30 -27.04 -25.57 2.33
N ALA A 31 -28.37 -25.57 2.27
CA ALA A 31 -29.14 -25.64 1.03
C ALA A 31 -29.31 -24.28 0.33
N LEU A 32 -28.94 -23.16 0.95
CA LEU A 32 -29.08 -21.83 0.35
C LEU A 32 -28.10 -21.65 -0.81
N ALA A 33 -28.58 -21.10 -1.92
CA ALA A 33 -27.81 -20.99 -3.16
C ALA A 33 -27.03 -19.67 -3.23
N THR A 34 -27.64 -18.58 -2.77
CA THR A 34 -27.13 -17.22 -2.96
C THR A 34 -26.62 -16.59 -1.66
N ASP A 35 -25.69 -15.65 -1.79
CA ASP A 35 -25.18 -14.88 -0.66
C ASP A 35 -26.25 -13.98 -0.02
N GLN A 36 -27.21 -13.52 -0.81
CA GLN A 36 -28.37 -12.79 -0.33
C GLN A 36 -29.23 -13.64 0.62
N GLU A 37 -29.52 -14.88 0.23
CA GLU A 37 -30.26 -15.83 1.07
C GLU A 37 -29.48 -16.16 2.34
N ARG A 38 -28.18 -16.47 2.23
CA ARG A 38 -27.31 -16.78 3.38
C ARG A 38 -27.29 -15.63 4.39
N PHE A 39 -27.05 -14.41 3.92
CA PHE A 39 -27.05 -13.23 4.77
C PHE A 39 -28.40 -13.05 5.47
N THR A 40 -29.50 -13.11 4.71
CA THR A 40 -30.86 -12.92 5.25
C THR A 40 -31.16 -13.94 6.35
N PHE A 41 -30.87 -15.23 6.10
CA PHE A 41 -31.05 -16.31 7.06
C PHE A 41 -30.32 -16.06 8.39
N VAL A 42 -29.02 -15.75 8.32
CA VAL A 42 -28.22 -15.49 9.54
C VAL A 42 -28.66 -14.19 10.23
N ASN A 43 -29.00 -13.16 9.46
CA ASN A 43 -29.41 -11.86 9.97
C ASN A 43 -30.74 -11.90 10.74
N GLU A 44 -31.67 -12.78 10.35
CA GLU A 44 -32.93 -13.03 11.06
C GLU A 44 -32.74 -13.85 12.34
N LEU A 45 -31.78 -14.78 12.33
CA LEU A 45 -31.52 -15.67 13.46
C LEU A 45 -30.65 -15.07 14.56
N LYS A 46 -29.78 -14.08 14.26
CA LYS A 46 -28.82 -13.55 15.25
C LYS A 46 -29.44 -13.20 16.60
N TRP A 47 -30.57 -12.48 16.61
CA TRP A 47 -31.23 -12.03 17.84
C TRP A 47 -31.82 -13.18 18.67
N ARG A 48 -32.27 -14.25 18.01
CA ARG A 48 -32.88 -15.42 18.67
C ARG A 48 -31.84 -16.32 19.30
N VAL A 49 -30.66 -16.39 18.69
CA VAL A 49 -29.66 -17.44 18.94
C VAL A 49 -28.55 -16.95 19.87
N VAL A 50 -28.14 -15.69 19.76
CA VAL A 50 -27.12 -15.07 20.63
C VAL A 50 -27.48 -13.61 20.89
N ASN A 51 -27.69 -13.25 22.15
CA ASN A 51 -28.28 -11.97 22.52
C ASN A 51 -27.47 -10.73 22.13
N ASP A 52 -26.13 -10.78 22.00
CA ASP A 52 -25.36 -9.69 21.38
C ASP A 52 -23.95 -10.12 20.96
N LEU A 53 -23.55 -9.68 19.77
CA LEU A 53 -22.14 -9.50 19.43
C LEU A 53 -21.76 -8.09 19.91
N PRO A 54 -20.86 -7.93 20.89
CA PRO A 54 -20.56 -6.63 21.48
C PRO A 54 -19.75 -5.77 20.49
N LEU A 55 -20.46 -5.12 19.57
CA LEU A 55 -19.95 -4.04 18.73
C LEU A 55 -20.25 -2.72 19.42
N GLU A 56 -19.44 -2.38 20.41
CA GLU A 56 -19.47 -1.08 21.06
C GLU A 56 -18.73 -0.06 20.20
N ARG A 57 -19.44 1.03 19.89
CA ARG A 57 -18.84 2.22 19.31
C ARG A 57 -18.20 3.01 20.44
N THR A 58 -16.89 3.27 20.36
CA THR A 58 -16.23 4.18 21.30
C THR A 58 -16.84 5.57 21.18
N GLU A 59 -16.93 6.26 22.31
CA GLU A 59 -17.52 7.60 22.35
C GLU A 59 -16.71 8.59 21.50
N GLN A 60 -17.38 9.65 21.03
CA GLN A 60 -16.70 10.72 20.30
C GLN A 60 -15.66 11.39 21.20
N GLY A 61 -14.42 11.47 20.72
CA GLY A 61 -13.31 12.00 21.49
C GLY A 61 -12.68 11.00 22.46
N GLU A 62 -13.13 9.74 22.51
CA GLU A 62 -12.53 8.74 23.39
C GLU A 62 -11.03 8.56 23.09
N GLY A 63 -10.21 8.70 24.13
CA GLY A 63 -8.74 8.70 24.05
C GLY A 63 -8.11 10.08 23.89
N LYS A 64 -8.86 11.11 23.44
CA LYS A 64 -8.40 12.50 23.45
C LYS A 64 -8.51 13.07 24.86
N CYS A 65 -7.45 13.72 25.33
CA CYS A 65 -7.33 14.20 26.71
C CYS A 65 -6.44 15.44 26.74
N MET A 66 -7.03 16.57 27.15
CA MET A 66 -6.31 17.84 27.25
C MET A 66 -5.18 17.81 28.27
N ASP A 67 -5.34 17.13 29.39
CA ASP A 67 -4.31 17.08 30.41
C ASP A 67 -3.08 16.31 29.92
N LYS A 68 -3.29 15.15 29.28
CA LYS A 68 -2.20 14.40 28.64
C LYS A 68 -1.54 15.17 27.50
N ALA A 69 -2.33 15.94 26.73
CA ALA A 69 -1.77 16.81 25.69
C ALA A 69 -0.85 17.88 26.31
N ARG A 70 -1.27 18.53 27.41
CA ARG A 70 -0.46 19.54 28.12
C ARG A 70 0.81 18.95 28.74
N GLU A 71 0.76 17.74 29.28
CA GLU A 71 1.93 17.01 29.76
C GLU A 71 2.93 16.76 28.62
N GLY A 72 2.45 16.27 27.48
CA GLY A 72 3.24 16.06 26.28
C GLY A 72 3.88 17.36 25.77
N GLU A 73 3.13 18.46 25.77
CA GLU A 73 3.66 19.78 25.41
C GLU A 73 4.74 20.27 26.38
N ALA A 74 4.55 20.08 27.68
CA ALA A 74 5.54 20.47 28.69
C ALA A 74 6.85 19.69 28.51
N GLN A 75 6.76 18.39 28.22
CA GLN A 75 7.90 17.56 27.90
C GLN A 75 8.56 17.99 26.57
N GLY A 76 7.77 18.30 25.54
CA GLY A 76 8.27 18.83 24.27
C GLY A 76 9.04 20.14 24.45
N ARG A 77 8.55 21.05 25.30
CA ARG A 77 9.25 22.29 25.65
C ARG A 77 10.57 22.04 26.39
N LYS A 78 10.64 21.00 27.22
CA LYS A 78 11.88 20.59 27.89
C LYS A 78 12.91 20.11 26.87
N LEU A 79 12.54 19.16 26.01
CA LEU A 79 13.43 18.63 24.97
C LEU A 79 13.89 19.71 23.99
N ALA A 80 13.01 20.64 23.63
CA ALA A 80 13.38 21.78 22.79
C ALA A 80 14.41 22.72 23.44
N ARG A 81 14.37 22.92 24.77
CA ARG A 81 15.41 23.68 25.50
C ARG A 81 16.74 22.93 25.55
N ASP A 82 16.68 21.60 25.56
CA ASP A 82 17.83 20.71 25.53
C ASP A 82 18.34 20.48 24.09
N GLU A 83 17.79 21.21 23.10
CA GLU A 83 18.08 21.10 21.66
C GLU A 83 17.81 19.70 21.04
N ASP A 84 17.06 18.84 21.72
CA ASP A 84 16.52 17.59 21.17
C ASP A 84 15.26 17.88 20.34
N TRP A 85 15.47 18.44 19.14
CA TRP A 85 14.40 18.78 18.20
C TRP A 85 13.58 17.56 17.73
N PRO A 86 14.18 16.39 17.39
CA PRO A 86 13.40 15.19 17.05
C PRO A 86 12.51 14.70 18.19
N GLY A 87 13.04 14.68 19.42
CA GLY A 87 12.27 14.32 20.61
C GLY A 87 11.13 15.31 20.89
N ALA A 88 11.39 16.62 20.76
CA ALA A 88 10.38 17.66 20.90
C ALA A 88 9.25 17.51 19.85
N LEU A 89 9.60 17.27 18.59
CA LEU A 89 8.63 17.05 17.51
C LEU A 89 7.73 15.84 17.81
N LYS A 90 8.31 14.73 18.30
CA LYS A 90 7.55 13.54 18.70
C LYS A 90 6.51 13.88 19.78
N CYS A 91 6.90 14.66 20.78
CA CYS A 91 5.99 15.09 21.86
C CYS A 91 4.87 15.99 21.34
N TYR A 92 5.16 16.96 20.47
CA TYR A 92 4.14 17.84 19.89
C TYR A 92 3.19 17.11 18.93
N ASN A 93 3.70 16.13 18.18
CA ASN A 93 2.89 15.22 17.39
C ASN A 93 1.88 14.47 18.28
N GLN A 94 2.37 13.81 19.34
CA GLN A 94 1.51 13.08 20.28
C GLN A 94 0.48 14.00 20.94
N SER A 95 0.89 15.21 21.34
CA SER A 95 0.00 16.20 21.93
C SER A 95 -1.11 16.60 20.96
N TYR A 96 -0.77 16.86 19.69
CA TYR A 96 -1.75 17.23 18.66
C TYR A 96 -2.79 16.14 18.41
N LEU A 97 -2.39 14.86 18.47
CA LEU A 97 -3.31 13.72 18.38
C LEU A 97 -4.34 13.70 19.53
N LEU A 98 -3.91 14.11 20.72
CA LEU A 98 -4.70 14.04 21.96
C LEU A 98 -5.61 15.25 22.20
N ILE A 99 -5.41 16.38 21.52
CA ILE A 99 -6.27 17.56 21.71
C ILE A 99 -7.69 17.28 21.19
N PRO A 100 -8.74 17.38 22.04
CA PRO A 100 -10.14 17.30 21.64
C PRO A 100 -10.52 18.37 20.61
N GLU A 101 -11.56 18.11 19.82
CA GLU A 101 -11.97 19.01 18.74
C GLU A 101 -12.40 20.39 19.24
N GLN A 102 -13.09 20.47 20.38
CA GLN A 102 -13.55 21.71 20.99
C GLN A 102 -12.41 22.64 21.43
N ASN A 103 -11.19 22.11 21.59
CA ASN A 103 -9.99 22.85 21.98
C ASN A 103 -9.21 23.35 20.75
N ALA A 104 -9.92 23.91 19.76
CA ALA A 104 -9.32 24.42 18.52
C ALA A 104 -8.22 25.47 18.77
N HIS A 105 -8.42 26.33 19.78
CA HIS A 105 -7.42 27.32 20.15
C HIS A 105 -6.10 26.69 20.65
N ASP A 106 -6.18 25.63 21.48
CA ASP A 106 -4.99 24.90 21.93
C ASP A 106 -4.28 24.23 20.75
N LYS A 107 -5.03 23.68 19.77
CA LYS A 107 -4.43 23.16 18.52
C LYS A 107 -3.66 24.24 17.77
N ALA A 108 -4.22 25.45 17.67
CA ALA A 108 -3.59 26.56 16.97
C ALA A 108 -2.25 26.94 17.61
N LEU A 109 -2.21 27.06 18.95
CA LEU A 109 -0.98 27.36 19.71
C LEU A 109 0.07 26.25 19.60
N LEU A 110 -0.37 24.99 19.67
CA LEU A 110 0.53 23.86 19.54
C LEU A 110 1.17 23.79 18.14
N LEU A 111 0.38 24.04 17.08
CA LEU A 111 0.88 24.04 15.71
C LEU A 111 1.92 25.14 15.47
N ASP A 112 1.73 26.33 16.05
CA ASP A 112 2.75 27.39 16.01
C ASP A 112 4.04 26.97 16.73
N THR A 113 3.91 26.30 17.89
CA THR A 113 5.07 25.76 18.62
C THR A 113 5.77 24.67 17.81
N ARG A 114 5.01 23.77 17.18
CA ARG A 114 5.53 22.70 16.33
C ARG A 114 6.20 23.27 15.08
N ALA A 115 5.65 24.29 14.45
CA ALA A 115 6.24 24.99 13.31
C ALA A 115 7.64 25.53 13.64
N GLN A 116 7.85 26.09 14.83
CA GLN A 116 9.16 26.55 15.27
C GLN A 116 10.19 25.42 15.36
N VAL A 117 9.81 24.26 15.92
CA VAL A 117 10.68 23.07 15.94
C VAL A 117 10.94 22.53 14.54
N LEU A 118 9.94 22.56 13.65
CA LEU A 118 10.13 22.16 12.26
C LEU A 118 11.16 23.03 11.55
N LEU A 119 11.21 24.34 11.84
CA LEU A 119 12.25 25.22 11.29
C LEU A 119 13.66 24.84 11.79
N GLN A 120 13.81 24.47 13.06
CA GLN A 120 15.09 23.97 13.59
C GLN A 120 15.52 22.66 12.92
N LEU A 121 14.55 21.84 12.49
CA LEU A 121 14.78 20.60 11.74
C LEU A 121 14.95 20.81 10.22
N GLY A 122 14.97 22.06 9.73
CA GLY A 122 15.08 22.38 8.30
C GLY A 122 13.82 22.07 7.47
N LYS A 123 12.68 21.84 8.13
CA LYS A 123 11.41 21.42 7.51
C LYS A 123 10.50 22.62 7.23
N ALA A 124 10.99 23.52 6.37
CA ALA A 124 10.33 24.77 6.04
C ALA A 124 8.92 24.59 5.45
N ASP A 125 8.71 23.60 4.58
CA ASP A 125 7.41 23.37 3.93
C ASP A 125 6.35 22.89 4.93
N GLN A 126 6.72 21.96 5.82
CA GLN A 126 5.83 21.48 6.86
C GLN A 126 5.55 22.56 7.92
N ALA A 127 6.52 23.45 8.20
CA ALA A 127 6.29 24.61 9.06
C ALA A 127 5.27 25.58 8.45
N LEU A 128 5.31 25.82 7.13
CA LEU A 128 4.31 26.63 6.43
C LEU A 128 2.89 26.01 6.56
N GLU A 129 2.78 24.69 6.40
CA GLU A 129 1.51 23.98 6.57
C GLU A 129 0.95 24.12 7.99
N ASP A 130 1.81 23.99 9.02
CA ASP A 130 1.39 24.17 10.42
C ASP A 130 0.95 25.60 10.71
N ILE A 131 1.63 26.60 10.14
CA ILE A 131 1.22 28.01 10.24
C ILE A 131 -0.18 28.22 9.62
N ASP A 132 -0.41 27.70 8.41
CA ASP A 132 -1.72 27.83 7.75
C ASP A 132 -2.84 27.15 8.54
N ARG A 133 -2.54 26.01 9.14
CA ARG A 133 -3.49 25.29 9.99
C ARG A 133 -3.74 26.02 11.30
N ALA A 134 -2.71 26.59 11.93
CA ALA A 134 -2.87 27.41 13.12
C ALA A 134 -3.83 28.58 12.86
N VAL A 135 -3.69 29.27 11.72
CA VAL A 135 -4.63 30.32 11.30
C VAL A 135 -6.04 29.75 11.12
N SER A 136 -6.19 28.59 10.47
CA SER A 136 -7.52 27.97 10.25
C SER A 136 -8.24 27.57 11.54
N TYR A 137 -7.50 27.28 12.62
CA TYR A 137 -8.05 26.95 13.94
C TYR A 137 -8.35 28.19 14.80
N GLY A 138 -8.14 29.40 14.29
CA GLY A 138 -8.44 30.64 15.01
C GLY A 138 -7.31 31.07 15.96
N PHE A 139 -6.07 31.15 15.44
CA PHE A 139 -4.91 31.66 16.19
C PHE A 139 -5.17 33.06 16.83
N PRO A 140 -4.62 33.36 18.03
CA PRO A 140 -4.83 34.64 18.71
C PRO A 140 -4.50 35.86 17.84
N LYS A 141 -5.44 36.81 17.76
CA LYS A 141 -5.35 37.98 16.86
C LYS A 141 -4.18 38.91 17.22
N ASP A 142 -3.88 39.05 18.50
CA ASP A 142 -2.78 39.83 19.05
C ASP A 142 -1.40 39.26 18.68
N ARG A 143 -1.32 37.96 18.38
CA ARG A 143 -0.09 37.26 17.99
C ARG A 143 -0.02 36.89 16.51
N LEU A 144 -1.05 37.20 15.71
CA LEU A 144 -1.05 36.91 14.27
C LEU A 144 0.10 37.59 13.52
N ALA A 145 0.52 38.79 13.96
CA ALA A 145 1.64 39.50 13.34
C ALA A 145 2.94 38.67 13.39
N GLU A 146 3.25 38.06 14.54
CA GLU A 146 4.43 37.20 14.73
C GLU A 146 4.38 35.97 13.79
N LEU A 147 3.20 35.37 13.69
CA LEU A 147 2.97 34.17 12.88
C LEU A 147 3.14 34.46 11.38
N TRP A 148 2.56 35.56 10.89
CA TRP A 148 2.71 35.98 9.49
C TRP A 148 4.13 36.43 9.16
N GLU A 149 4.82 37.05 10.12
CA GLU A 149 6.21 37.48 9.95
C GLU A 149 7.13 36.28 9.77
N ARG A 150 6.96 35.25 10.61
CA ARG A 150 7.64 33.96 10.45
C ARG A 150 7.34 33.33 9.09
N LYS A 151 6.07 33.33 8.65
CA LYS A 151 5.69 32.81 7.33
C LYS A 151 6.39 33.56 6.19
N ALA A 152 6.47 34.89 6.28
CA ALA A 152 7.13 35.73 5.30
C ALA A 152 8.63 35.42 5.19
N GLN A 153 9.31 35.28 6.33
CA GLN A 153 10.73 34.93 6.40
C GLN A 153 11.01 33.56 5.77
N ILE A 154 10.14 32.57 5.99
CA ILE A 154 10.26 31.25 5.36
C ILE A 154 10.18 31.38 3.83
N PHE A 155 9.16 32.06 3.29
CA PHE A 155 9.04 32.26 1.84
C PHE A 155 10.22 33.02 1.24
N GLN A 156 10.70 34.04 1.95
CA GLN A 156 11.88 34.80 1.53
C GLN A 156 13.13 33.91 1.46
N SER A 157 13.35 33.03 2.44
CA SER A 157 14.46 32.07 2.44
C SER A 157 14.37 31.06 1.28
N LYS A 158 13.15 30.66 0.92
CA LYS A 158 12.85 29.80 -0.25
C LYS A 158 12.91 30.54 -1.58
N LYS A 159 13.14 31.86 -1.57
CA LYS A 159 13.10 32.75 -2.74
C LYS A 159 11.73 32.84 -3.42
N ASP A 160 10.66 32.46 -2.73
CA ASP A 160 9.29 32.80 -3.13
C ASP A 160 8.96 34.22 -2.67
N PHE A 161 9.58 35.18 -3.36
CA PHE A 161 9.47 36.58 -3.00
C PHE A 161 8.04 37.11 -3.11
N LYS A 162 7.21 36.53 -4.00
CA LYS A 162 5.80 36.92 -4.15
C LYS A 162 5.02 36.60 -2.88
N ALA A 163 5.08 35.35 -2.43
CA ALA A 163 4.38 34.92 -1.22
C ALA A 163 4.94 35.62 0.03
N ALA A 164 6.25 35.92 0.06
CA ALA A 164 6.87 36.68 1.13
C ALA A 164 6.28 38.10 1.25
N VAL A 165 6.17 38.85 0.14
CA VAL A 165 5.54 40.19 0.13
C VAL A 165 4.08 40.13 0.59
N GLU A 166 3.31 39.15 0.10
CA GLU A 166 1.92 38.96 0.53
C GLU A 166 1.81 38.72 2.04
N CYS A 167 2.74 37.96 2.63
CA CYS A 167 2.79 37.72 4.06
C CYS A 167 3.21 38.99 4.84
N TYR A 168 4.24 39.72 4.41
CA TYR A 168 4.64 40.96 5.08
C TYR A 168 3.53 42.02 5.09
N ASN A 169 2.76 42.13 4.02
CA ASN A 169 1.58 43.00 3.98
C ASN A 169 0.53 42.61 5.03
N LYS A 170 0.33 41.30 5.26
CA LYS A 170 -0.53 40.80 6.35
C LYS A 170 0.03 41.14 7.74
N VAL A 171 1.35 41.11 7.93
CA VAL A 171 1.98 41.54 9.19
C VAL A 171 1.65 43.00 9.48
N VAL A 172 1.86 43.89 8.51
CA VAL A 172 1.55 45.32 8.66
C VAL A 172 0.07 45.54 8.99
N HIS A 173 -0.83 44.84 8.28
CA HIS A 173 -2.27 44.90 8.55
C HIS A 173 -2.63 44.44 9.97
N CYS A 174 -2.01 43.35 10.45
CA CYS A 174 -2.21 42.86 11.81
C CYS A 174 -1.68 43.86 12.85
N LEU A 175 -0.50 44.44 12.62
CA LEU A 175 0.08 45.45 13.51
C LEU A 175 -0.82 46.68 13.65
N GLN A 176 -1.43 47.13 12.56
CA GLN A 176 -2.31 48.31 12.58
C GLN A 176 -3.64 48.09 13.32
N ARG A 177 -4.14 46.85 13.39
CA ARG A 177 -5.50 46.56 13.85
C ARG A 177 -5.61 45.74 15.13
N CYS A 178 -4.62 44.90 15.40
CA CYS A 178 -4.73 43.85 16.40
C CYS A 178 -3.55 43.80 17.38
N CYS A 179 -2.49 44.61 17.21
CA CYS A 179 -1.34 44.54 18.11
C CYS A 179 -1.59 45.21 19.46
N THR A 180 -0.87 44.73 20.46
CA THR A 180 -0.85 45.25 21.83
C THR A 180 0.36 46.14 22.12
N LEU A 181 1.20 46.40 21.12
CA LEU A 181 2.42 47.20 21.25
C LEU A 181 2.10 48.70 21.44
N PRO A 182 2.94 49.44 22.18
CA PRO A 182 2.85 50.90 22.25
C PRO A 182 2.93 51.55 20.85
N ASP A 183 2.22 52.65 20.64
CA ASP A 183 2.10 53.31 19.32
C ASP A 183 3.46 53.62 18.69
N ALA A 184 4.42 54.13 19.46
CA ALA A 184 5.76 54.46 18.96
C ALA A 184 6.54 53.23 18.47
N GLU A 185 6.44 52.10 19.18
CA GLU A 185 7.08 50.84 18.82
C GLU A 185 6.41 50.19 17.62
N ARG A 186 5.08 50.17 17.61
CA ARG A 186 4.28 49.68 16.47
C ARG A 186 4.66 50.42 15.19
N ASP A 187 4.65 51.76 15.23
CA ASP A 187 4.92 52.58 14.05
C ASP A 187 6.39 52.45 13.60
N GLY A 188 7.31 52.25 14.54
CA GLY A 188 8.71 51.87 14.26
C GLY A 188 8.82 50.56 13.49
N LYS A 189 8.19 49.49 13.99
CA LYS A 189 8.19 48.16 13.37
C LYS A 189 7.51 48.17 11.99
N ILE A 190 6.42 48.92 11.81
CA ILE A 190 5.77 49.07 10.50
C ILE A 190 6.73 49.70 9.48
N ARG A 191 7.45 50.78 9.85
CA ARG A 191 8.43 51.42 8.95
C ARG A 191 9.56 50.47 8.55
N GLU A 192 10.03 49.65 9.47
CA GLU A 192 11.05 48.64 9.18
C GLU A 192 10.53 47.56 8.21
N LEU A 193 9.36 46.99 8.50
CA LEU A 193 8.73 45.97 7.65
C LEU A 193 8.42 46.49 6.24
N GLN A 194 8.03 47.76 6.10
CA GLN A 194 7.82 48.38 4.79
C GLN A 194 9.12 48.42 3.97
N LYS A 195 10.25 48.80 4.58
CA LYS A 195 11.57 48.78 3.90
C LYS A 195 11.95 47.36 3.45
N ILE A 196 11.71 46.37 4.32
CA ILE A 196 11.95 44.95 3.99
C ILE A 196 11.04 44.53 2.83
N THR A 197 9.75 44.85 2.90
CA THR A 197 8.75 44.51 1.88
C THR A 197 9.12 45.10 0.53
N ASP A 198 9.53 46.36 0.48
CA ASP A 198 10.00 47.02 -0.74
C ASP A 198 11.23 46.30 -1.31
N THR A 199 12.21 45.98 -0.46
CA THR A 199 13.42 45.26 -0.88
C THR A 199 13.08 43.91 -1.50
N VAL A 200 12.21 43.12 -0.85
CA VAL A 200 11.77 41.81 -1.31
C VAL A 200 10.92 41.94 -2.59
N TYR A 201 10.12 42.98 -2.70
CA TYR A 201 9.33 43.27 -3.89
C TYR A 201 10.20 43.59 -5.12
N TYR A 202 11.29 44.33 -4.94
CA TYR A 202 12.27 44.54 -6.01
C TYR A 202 12.96 43.22 -6.41
N GLN A 203 13.31 42.37 -5.44
CA GLN A 203 13.83 41.02 -5.72
C GLN A 203 12.82 40.18 -6.53
N TYR A 204 11.54 40.20 -6.15
CA TYR A 204 10.47 39.56 -6.90
C TYR A 204 10.40 40.08 -8.35
N LYS A 205 10.35 41.40 -8.55
CA LYS A 205 10.30 42.00 -9.89
C LYS A 205 11.50 41.62 -10.77
N ASN A 206 12.69 41.51 -10.18
CA ASN A 206 13.89 41.12 -10.91
C ASN A 206 13.84 39.66 -11.37
N VAL A 207 13.28 38.76 -10.56
CA VAL A 207 13.19 37.33 -10.87
C VAL A 207 11.94 36.98 -11.68
N GLN A 208 10.88 37.79 -11.63
CA GLN A 208 9.60 37.57 -12.31
C GLN A 208 9.75 37.28 -13.81
N LYS A 209 10.75 37.87 -14.47
CA LYS A 209 11.03 37.67 -15.91
C LYS A 209 11.54 36.26 -16.25
N TYR A 210 11.99 35.51 -15.25
CA TYR A 210 12.63 34.19 -15.40
C TYR A 210 11.87 33.06 -14.70
N LEU A 211 10.73 33.36 -14.06
CA LEU A 211 9.92 32.35 -13.38
C LEU A 211 9.17 31.52 -14.41
N GLU A 212 9.47 30.23 -14.48
CA GLU A 212 8.59 29.26 -15.13
C GLU A 212 7.24 29.23 -14.38
N PRO A 213 6.12 28.97 -15.07
CA PRO A 213 4.86 28.69 -14.39
C PRO A 213 5.07 27.57 -13.36
N PRO A 214 4.43 27.63 -12.18
CA PRO A 214 4.53 26.55 -11.21
C PRO A 214 4.13 25.24 -11.89
N LYS A 215 5.06 24.28 -11.89
CA LYS A 215 4.78 22.92 -12.38
C LYS A 215 3.68 22.38 -11.48
N GLY A 216 2.47 22.27 -12.03
CA GLY A 216 1.31 21.80 -11.29
C GLY A 216 1.56 20.43 -10.67
N ASP A 217 0.75 20.09 -9.66
CA ASP A 217 0.82 18.79 -8.99
C ASP A 217 0.89 17.67 -10.03
N ARG A 218 1.89 16.78 -9.90
CA ARG A 218 2.01 15.62 -10.76
C ARG A 218 0.83 14.69 -10.50
N VAL A 219 -0.20 14.81 -11.33
CA VAL A 219 -1.38 13.94 -11.31
C VAL A 219 -0.92 12.50 -11.49
N PHE A 220 -1.40 11.59 -10.64
CA PHE A 220 -1.15 10.17 -10.79
C PHE A 220 -1.66 9.69 -12.15
N ARG A 221 -0.81 9.01 -12.90
CA ARG A 221 -1.18 8.35 -14.16
C ARG A 221 -1.04 6.85 -13.97
N PRO A 222 -2.13 6.06 -14.07
CA PRO A 222 -2.00 4.62 -14.13
C PRO A 222 -1.22 4.22 -15.38
N HIS A 223 -0.56 3.08 -15.32
CA HIS A 223 0.19 2.52 -16.45
C HIS A 223 -0.15 1.05 -16.58
N LEU A 224 -0.50 0.63 -17.79
CA LEU A 224 -0.54 -0.76 -18.22
C LEU A 224 0.23 -0.79 -19.54
N ASP A 225 1.28 -1.59 -19.60
CA ASP A 225 2.09 -1.71 -20.80
C ASP A 225 1.29 -2.36 -21.94
N GLY A 226 1.41 -1.84 -23.16
CA GLY A 226 0.67 -2.34 -24.32
C GLY A 226 1.01 -3.79 -24.70
N GLY A 227 2.11 -4.33 -24.16
CA GLY A 227 2.45 -5.73 -24.27
C GLY A 227 1.68 -6.65 -23.31
N VAL A 228 0.80 -6.13 -22.44
CA VAL A 228 -0.04 -6.92 -21.52
C VAL A 228 -1.47 -7.00 -22.04
N LEU A 229 -1.99 -8.22 -22.16
CA LEU A 229 -3.40 -8.50 -22.48
C LEU A 229 -4.02 -9.34 -21.37
N TYR A 230 -5.30 -9.10 -21.07
CA TYR A 230 -6.08 -10.00 -20.23
C TYR A 230 -6.91 -10.93 -21.11
N GLU A 231 -6.80 -12.23 -20.85
CA GLU A 231 -7.53 -13.28 -21.52
C GLU A 231 -8.31 -14.11 -20.50
N CYS A 232 -9.21 -14.97 -20.98
CA CYS A 232 -9.97 -15.87 -20.13
C CYS A 232 -10.09 -17.25 -20.77
N ASN A 233 -9.92 -18.31 -19.98
CA ASN A 233 -10.19 -19.69 -20.38
C ASN A 233 -10.81 -20.47 -19.20
N GLU A 234 -11.25 -21.71 -19.44
CA GLU A 234 -11.90 -22.55 -18.41
C GLU A 234 -10.95 -23.00 -17.29
N THR A 235 -9.67 -23.19 -17.59
CA THR A 235 -8.66 -23.76 -16.68
C THR A 235 -8.09 -22.71 -15.73
N ASP A 236 -7.68 -21.57 -16.29
CA ASP A 236 -6.96 -20.49 -15.62
C ASP A 236 -7.89 -19.37 -15.14
N GLY A 237 -9.17 -19.40 -15.55
CA GLY A 237 -10.06 -18.25 -15.41
C GLY A 237 -9.54 -17.08 -16.23
N ARG A 238 -9.53 -15.88 -15.64
CA ARG A 238 -8.89 -14.70 -16.26
C ARG A 238 -7.41 -14.65 -15.90
N PHE A 239 -6.57 -14.31 -16.86
CA PHE A 239 -5.12 -14.21 -16.67
C PHE A 239 -4.48 -13.15 -17.56
N ALA A 240 -3.30 -12.67 -17.18
CA ALA A 240 -2.49 -11.77 -17.98
C ALA A 240 -1.55 -12.55 -18.92
N THR A 241 -1.47 -12.13 -20.19
CA THR A 241 -0.63 -12.74 -21.24
C THR A 241 0.23 -11.67 -21.92
N ALA A 242 1.42 -12.04 -22.36
CA ALA A 242 2.31 -11.16 -23.09
C ALA A 242 1.94 -11.11 -24.58
N GLN A 243 1.52 -9.97 -25.11
CA GLN A 243 1.28 -9.80 -26.56
C GLN A 243 2.59 -9.66 -27.36
N THR A 244 3.65 -9.20 -26.70
CA THR A 244 4.98 -9.03 -27.29
C THR A 244 6.02 -9.62 -26.35
N ASN A 245 7.26 -9.78 -26.82
CA ASN A 245 8.36 -10.21 -25.95
C ASN A 245 8.66 -9.10 -24.92
N LEU A 246 8.42 -9.38 -23.65
CA LEU A 246 8.72 -8.47 -22.55
C LEU A 246 10.14 -8.75 -22.05
N ARG A 247 10.93 -7.68 -21.89
CA ARG A 247 12.33 -7.76 -21.45
C ARG A 247 12.43 -7.59 -19.94
N PRO A 248 13.48 -8.09 -19.26
CA PRO A 248 13.74 -7.77 -17.85
C PRO A 248 13.80 -6.24 -17.61
N ASN A 249 13.37 -5.81 -16.42
CA ASN A 249 13.29 -4.39 -16.01
C ASN A 249 12.31 -3.53 -16.84
N GLN A 250 11.24 -4.12 -17.36
CA GLN A 250 10.14 -3.40 -17.99
C GLN A 250 9.05 -3.14 -16.95
N LEU A 251 8.65 -1.87 -16.75
CA LEU A 251 7.50 -1.52 -15.91
C LEU A 251 6.22 -1.85 -16.68
N ILE A 252 5.51 -2.88 -16.26
CA ILE A 252 4.33 -3.37 -16.98
C ILE A 252 3.00 -2.92 -16.36
N LEU A 253 2.99 -2.63 -15.06
CA LEU A 253 1.81 -2.11 -14.37
C LEU A 253 2.22 -1.07 -13.32
N LYS A 254 1.46 0.03 -13.26
CA LYS A 254 1.45 0.98 -12.15
C LYS A 254 -0.01 1.29 -11.80
N GLU A 255 -0.42 0.91 -10.61
CA GLU A 255 -1.83 0.97 -10.21
C GLU A 255 -1.99 1.52 -8.79
N LYS A 256 -3.03 2.34 -8.57
CA LYS A 256 -3.53 2.68 -7.24
C LYS A 256 -4.61 1.68 -6.85
N PRO A 257 -4.71 1.30 -5.56
CA PRO A 257 -5.66 0.30 -5.15
C PRO A 257 -7.10 0.84 -5.21
N HIS A 258 -8.05 -0.06 -5.41
CA HIS A 258 -9.47 0.21 -5.19
C HIS A 258 -9.77 0.40 -3.70
N VAL A 259 -9.09 -0.37 -2.84
CA VAL A 259 -9.21 -0.28 -1.39
C VAL A 259 -7.89 -0.66 -0.72
N ALA A 260 -7.58 -0.02 0.41
CA ALA A 260 -6.42 -0.35 1.23
C ALA A 260 -6.73 -0.18 2.72
N ALA A 261 -6.14 -1.04 3.56
CA ALA A 261 -6.17 -0.95 5.01
C ALA A 261 -4.81 -1.31 5.64
N LEU A 262 -4.39 -0.57 6.66
CA LEU A 262 -3.21 -0.89 7.47
C LEU A 262 -3.56 -1.98 8.47
N VAL A 263 -2.58 -2.81 8.83
CA VAL A 263 -2.70 -3.60 10.06
C VAL A 263 -2.53 -2.68 11.28
N LYS A 264 -3.11 -3.08 12.41
CA LYS A 264 -3.23 -2.24 13.62
C LYS A 264 -1.89 -1.68 14.08
N GLU A 265 -0.84 -2.47 14.01
CA GLU A 265 0.52 -2.16 14.47
C GLU A 265 1.09 -0.93 13.76
N TYR A 266 0.64 -0.63 12.54
CA TYR A 266 1.11 0.48 11.72
C TYR A 266 0.15 1.68 11.68
N SER A 267 -1.02 1.59 12.32
CA SER A 267 -2.08 2.62 12.29
C SER A 267 -1.66 4.02 12.77
N LEU A 268 -0.65 4.09 13.65
CA LEU A 268 -0.12 5.33 14.23
C LEU A 268 1.29 5.69 13.74
N THR A 269 1.89 4.88 12.88
CA THR A 269 3.22 5.12 12.29
C THR A 269 3.15 5.44 10.80
N HIS A 270 2.08 5.01 10.14
CA HIS A 270 1.86 5.22 8.71
C HIS A 270 0.53 5.94 8.46
N CYS A 271 0.46 6.63 7.34
CA CYS A 271 -0.73 7.35 6.93
C CYS A 271 -1.83 6.34 6.63
N SER A 272 -2.96 6.45 7.33
CA SER A 272 -4.07 5.50 7.19
C SER A 272 -4.75 5.49 5.82
N HIS A 273 -4.40 6.46 4.95
CA HIS A 273 -4.90 6.55 3.58
C HIS A 273 -3.89 6.13 2.51
N CYS A 274 -2.64 6.61 2.58
CA CYS A 274 -1.63 6.37 1.53
C CYS A 274 -0.45 5.51 1.96
N PHE A 275 -0.42 5.06 3.22
CA PHE A 275 0.60 4.21 3.85
C PHE A 275 2.01 4.80 3.90
N GLU A 276 2.21 6.03 3.43
CA GLU A 276 3.46 6.75 3.68
C GLU A 276 3.69 6.95 5.17
N ARG A 277 4.93 6.77 5.62
CA ARG A 277 5.29 6.91 7.02
C ARG A 277 5.03 8.34 7.50
N VAL A 278 4.42 8.48 8.67
CA VAL A 278 4.00 9.78 9.20
C VAL A 278 5.10 10.37 10.05
N GLU A 279 5.75 11.38 9.51
CA GLU A 279 6.73 12.16 10.25
C GLU A 279 6.08 13.39 10.90
N ILE A 280 5.26 14.13 10.15
CA ILE A 280 4.47 15.26 10.64
C ILE A 280 3.02 14.84 10.60
N LEU A 281 2.40 14.74 11.78
CA LEU A 281 1.09 14.12 11.85
C LEU A 281 -0.06 15.10 11.68
N TYR A 282 -1.04 14.63 10.91
CA TYR A 282 -2.45 15.01 10.90
C TYR A 282 -3.24 13.89 11.58
N CYS A 283 -4.41 14.18 12.14
CA CYS A 283 -5.18 13.20 12.89
C CYS A 283 -6.69 13.40 12.73
N CYS A 284 -7.45 12.34 12.96
CA CYS A 284 -8.91 12.44 13.02
C CYS A 284 -9.34 13.36 14.19
N PRO A 285 -10.33 14.25 13.99
CA PRO A 285 -10.85 15.09 15.07
C PRO A 285 -11.60 14.30 16.14
N GLN A 286 -12.10 13.09 15.83
CA GLN A 286 -12.98 12.31 16.71
C GLN A 286 -12.32 11.14 17.44
N CYS A 287 -11.21 10.60 16.94
CA CYS A 287 -10.56 9.43 17.53
C CYS A 287 -9.03 9.58 17.57
N THR A 288 -8.35 8.69 18.28
CA THR A 288 -6.88 8.60 18.31
C THR A 288 -6.35 7.36 17.61
N ASP A 289 -7.14 6.73 16.73
CA ASP A 289 -6.85 5.41 16.15
C ASP A 289 -6.12 5.47 14.80
N VAL A 290 -6.13 6.63 14.15
CA VAL A 290 -5.56 6.82 12.83
C VAL A 290 -4.80 8.14 12.75
N VAL A 291 -3.72 8.13 11.97
CA VAL A 291 -2.95 9.34 11.61
C VAL A 291 -2.82 9.47 10.09
N PHE A 292 -2.52 10.68 9.64
CA PHE A 292 -2.35 11.00 8.22
C PHE A 292 -1.08 11.83 8.00
N CYS A 293 -0.48 11.70 6.81
CA CYS A 293 0.71 12.45 6.44
C CYS A 293 0.41 13.87 5.91
N SER A 294 -0.85 14.16 5.56
CA SER A 294 -1.26 15.45 5.00
C SER A 294 -2.74 15.72 5.24
N GLY A 295 -3.13 17.00 5.20
CA GLY A 295 -4.54 17.39 5.30
C GLY A 295 -5.39 16.88 4.12
N ARG A 296 -4.78 16.63 2.96
CA ARG A 296 -5.45 15.96 1.83
C ARG A 296 -5.84 14.53 2.19
N CYS A 297 -4.91 13.76 2.75
CA CYS A 297 -5.16 12.37 3.17
C CYS A 297 -6.18 12.30 4.31
N GLU A 298 -6.09 13.21 5.28
CA GLU A 298 -7.06 13.34 6.37
C GLU A 298 -8.48 13.58 5.83
N ARG A 299 -8.65 14.61 4.96
CA ARG A 299 -9.96 14.93 4.38
C ARG A 299 -10.50 13.80 3.50
N ALA A 300 -9.64 13.18 2.68
CA ALA A 300 -10.05 12.06 1.84
C ALA A 300 -10.57 10.89 2.67
N ALA A 301 -9.84 10.50 3.72
CA ALA A 301 -10.23 9.40 4.60
C ALA A 301 -11.46 9.73 5.45
N CYS A 302 -11.43 10.84 6.19
CA CYS A 302 -12.51 11.26 7.09
C CYS A 302 -13.79 11.64 6.34
N GLY A 303 -13.67 12.10 5.10
CA GLY A 303 -14.82 12.41 4.25
C GLY A 303 -15.50 11.19 3.63
N SER A 304 -14.81 10.05 3.54
CA SER A 304 -15.28 8.83 2.85
C SER A 304 -15.43 7.63 3.80
N TYR A 305 -14.46 6.73 3.86
CA TYR A 305 -14.57 5.47 4.60
C TYR A 305 -14.39 5.63 6.11
N HIS A 306 -13.46 6.48 6.55
CA HIS A 306 -13.06 6.54 7.95
C HIS A 306 -14.21 6.99 8.86
N ARG A 307 -15.06 7.93 8.42
CA ARG A 307 -16.25 8.37 9.19
C ARG A 307 -17.19 7.25 9.61
N TYR A 308 -17.27 6.15 8.83
CA TYR A 308 -18.16 5.03 9.12
C TYR A 308 -17.50 3.97 10.02
N GLU A 309 -16.19 3.78 9.91
CA GLU A 309 -15.42 2.91 10.83
C GLU A 309 -14.93 3.63 12.09
N CYS A 310 -15.03 4.97 12.14
CA CYS A 310 -14.56 5.78 13.25
C CYS A 310 -15.33 5.44 14.53
N GLY A 311 -14.56 5.04 15.53
CA GLY A 311 -15.03 4.54 16.81
C GLY A 311 -15.34 3.03 16.85
N PHE A 312 -15.23 2.33 15.71
CA PHE A 312 -15.35 0.87 15.65
C PHE A 312 -14.00 0.17 15.49
N LEU A 313 -12.95 0.86 15.04
CA LEU A 313 -11.64 0.26 14.73
C LEU A 313 -11.08 -0.57 15.90
N ARG A 314 -11.08 -0.04 17.13
CA ARG A 314 -10.63 -0.78 18.32
C ARG A 314 -11.43 -2.05 18.56
N THR A 315 -12.75 -1.96 18.44
CA THR A 315 -13.68 -3.05 18.67
C THR A 315 -13.55 -4.11 17.58
N LEU A 316 -13.36 -3.72 16.32
CA LEU A 316 -13.05 -4.60 15.20
C LEU A 316 -11.71 -5.32 15.41
N TRP A 317 -10.64 -4.62 15.81
CA TRP A 317 -9.37 -5.27 16.11
C TRP A 317 -9.46 -6.25 17.28
N LYS A 318 -10.16 -5.88 18.36
CA LYS A 318 -10.41 -6.77 19.51
C LYS A 318 -11.29 -7.98 19.14
N SER A 319 -12.16 -7.84 18.14
CA SER A 319 -12.98 -8.95 17.63
C SER A 319 -12.14 -10.05 17.00
N GLY A 320 -10.91 -9.74 16.61
CA GLY A 320 -10.04 -10.60 15.83
C GLY A 320 -10.26 -10.46 14.33
N ALA A 321 -11.22 -9.62 13.87
CA ALA A 321 -11.42 -9.33 12.46
C ALA A 321 -10.09 -9.03 11.76
N THR A 322 -9.79 -9.80 10.72
CA THR A 322 -8.54 -9.65 9.97
C THR A 322 -8.65 -8.48 9.01
N ILE A 323 -7.53 -8.19 8.34
CA ILE A 323 -7.47 -7.17 7.29
C ILE A 323 -8.50 -7.41 6.17
N VAL A 324 -8.90 -8.67 5.93
CA VAL A 324 -9.95 -9.03 4.96
C VAL A 324 -11.27 -8.33 5.29
N SER A 325 -11.66 -8.35 6.56
CA SER A 325 -12.90 -7.75 7.05
C SER A 325 -12.86 -6.22 6.98
N HIS A 326 -11.70 -5.61 7.26
CA HIS A 326 -11.50 -4.17 7.11
C HIS A 326 -11.59 -3.73 5.63
N LEU A 327 -10.97 -4.48 4.72
CA LEU A 327 -11.04 -4.21 3.29
C LEU A 327 -12.47 -4.35 2.77
N ALA A 328 -13.21 -5.41 3.15
CA ALA A 328 -14.60 -5.60 2.74
C ALA A 328 -15.51 -4.43 3.18
N LEU A 329 -15.34 -3.94 4.41
CA LEU A 329 -16.05 -2.75 4.90
C LEU A 329 -15.66 -1.49 4.10
N ARG A 330 -14.37 -1.30 3.82
CA ARG A 330 -13.87 -0.13 3.06
C ARG A 330 -14.23 -0.15 1.58
N ILE A 331 -14.44 -1.32 0.96
CA ILE A 331 -14.95 -1.40 -0.42
C ILE A 331 -16.32 -0.71 -0.51
N ILE A 332 -17.20 -0.94 0.47
CA ILE A 332 -18.52 -0.30 0.54
C ILE A 332 -18.40 1.18 0.92
N THR A 333 -17.71 1.47 2.02
CA THR A 333 -17.75 2.81 2.65
C THR A 333 -16.98 3.90 1.91
N GLN A 334 -16.22 3.56 0.87
CA GLN A 334 -15.56 4.53 0.00
C GLN A 334 -16.52 5.23 -0.98
N LYS A 335 -17.71 4.66 -1.23
CA LYS A 335 -18.74 5.22 -2.11
C LYS A 335 -20.02 5.49 -1.29
N PRO A 336 -20.87 6.46 -1.68
CA PRO A 336 -22.18 6.65 -1.04
C PRO A 336 -23.13 5.49 -1.36
N TYR A 337 -24.12 5.23 -0.50
CA TYR A 337 -25.11 4.17 -0.72
C TYR A 337 -25.81 4.26 -2.08
N SER A 338 -26.15 5.47 -2.54
CA SER A 338 -26.81 5.71 -3.82
C SER A 338 -26.02 5.21 -5.04
N TYR A 339 -24.69 5.11 -4.91
CA TYR A 339 -23.87 4.50 -5.97
C TYR A 339 -24.15 3.01 -6.12
N PHE A 340 -24.23 2.26 -5.00
CA PHE A 340 -24.51 0.83 -5.03
C PHE A 340 -25.96 0.54 -5.41
N GLU A 341 -26.89 1.39 -4.99
CA GLU A 341 -28.29 1.31 -5.42
C GLU A 341 -28.42 1.45 -6.94
N GLY A 342 -27.69 2.41 -7.54
CA GLY A 342 -27.74 2.66 -8.98
C GLY A 342 -27.14 1.56 -9.87
N ILE A 343 -26.31 0.67 -9.32
CA ILE A 343 -25.71 -0.46 -10.06
C ILE A 343 -26.29 -1.82 -9.65
N ARG A 344 -27.27 -1.84 -8.73
CA ARG A 344 -27.80 -3.06 -8.10
C ARG A 344 -28.20 -4.13 -9.13
N ASP A 345 -28.97 -3.73 -10.13
CA ASP A 345 -29.52 -4.65 -11.13
C ASP A 345 -28.47 -5.10 -12.17
N GLU A 346 -27.33 -4.42 -12.24
CA GLU A 346 -26.24 -4.78 -13.15
C GLU A 346 -25.35 -5.89 -12.57
N LEU A 347 -25.18 -5.94 -11.24
CA LEU A 347 -24.20 -6.82 -10.58
C LEU A 347 -24.35 -8.31 -10.94
N PRO A 348 -25.56 -8.90 -11.00
CA PRO A 348 -25.72 -10.32 -11.31
C PRO A 348 -25.37 -10.69 -12.76
N HIS A 349 -25.22 -9.71 -13.65
CA HIS A 349 -25.09 -9.90 -15.09
C HIS A 349 -23.74 -9.44 -15.66
N LEU A 350 -22.76 -9.22 -14.78
CA LEU A 350 -21.43 -8.76 -15.19
C LEU A 350 -20.63 -9.86 -15.89
N ASP A 351 -19.93 -9.48 -16.95
CA ASP A 351 -18.95 -10.31 -17.64
C ASP A 351 -17.58 -9.63 -17.73
N ALA A 352 -16.54 -10.43 -17.99
CA ALA A 352 -15.16 -9.96 -18.05
C ALA A 352 -14.94 -8.91 -19.16
N SER A 353 -15.56 -9.10 -20.33
CA SER A 353 -15.37 -8.22 -21.50
C SER A 353 -15.89 -6.80 -21.26
N PHE A 354 -16.92 -6.67 -20.42
CA PHE A 354 -17.42 -5.40 -19.93
C PHE A 354 -16.55 -4.87 -18.79
N THR A 355 -16.33 -5.67 -17.74
CA THR A 355 -15.68 -5.16 -16.52
C THR A 355 -14.24 -4.75 -16.73
N ASP A 356 -13.50 -5.43 -17.62
CA ASP A 356 -12.07 -5.18 -17.82
C ASP A 356 -11.80 -3.79 -18.42
N LYS A 357 -12.79 -3.21 -19.11
CA LYS A 357 -12.75 -1.85 -19.67
C LYS A 357 -13.07 -0.75 -18.67
N LEU A 358 -13.61 -1.09 -17.50
CA LEU A 358 -13.94 -0.11 -16.47
C LEU A 358 -12.69 0.43 -15.78
N THR A 359 -12.79 1.60 -15.15
CA THR A 359 -11.70 2.15 -14.34
C THR A 359 -11.49 1.32 -13.06
N SER A 360 -10.28 1.29 -12.49
CA SER A 360 -9.99 0.55 -11.24
C SER A 360 -10.84 0.99 -10.04
N ASP A 361 -11.41 2.20 -10.05
CA ASP A 361 -12.29 2.74 -8.99
C ASP A 361 -13.77 2.32 -9.16
N ASP A 362 -14.13 1.60 -10.22
CA ASP A 362 -15.49 1.10 -10.44
C ASP A 362 -15.72 -0.22 -9.69
N TYR A 363 -16.74 -0.26 -8.84
CA TYR A 363 -17.05 -1.45 -8.04
C TYR A 363 -17.44 -2.65 -8.89
N ARG A 364 -18.06 -2.48 -10.06
CA ARG A 364 -18.44 -3.61 -10.92
C ARG A 364 -17.22 -4.44 -11.35
N LYS A 365 -16.07 -3.79 -11.53
CA LYS A 365 -14.80 -4.49 -11.78
C LYS A 365 -14.36 -5.35 -10.60
N VAL A 366 -14.50 -4.84 -9.37
CA VAL A 366 -14.18 -5.58 -8.13
C VAL A 366 -15.19 -6.71 -7.89
N PHE A 367 -16.48 -6.43 -8.07
CA PHE A 367 -17.55 -7.39 -7.87
C PHE A 367 -17.37 -8.63 -8.74
N ASN A 368 -16.87 -8.46 -9.97
CA ASN A 368 -16.65 -9.57 -10.89
C ASN A 368 -15.35 -10.36 -10.60
N LEU A 369 -14.63 -10.13 -9.50
CA LEU A 369 -13.44 -10.92 -9.12
C LEU A 369 -13.83 -12.29 -8.54
N VAL A 370 -12.87 -13.23 -8.52
CA VAL A 370 -13.11 -14.62 -8.11
C VAL A 370 -13.43 -14.74 -6.61
N THR A 371 -14.46 -15.52 -6.27
CA THR A 371 -14.89 -15.77 -4.89
C THR A 371 -14.59 -17.18 -4.40
N HIS A 372 -14.39 -18.12 -5.33
CA HIS A 372 -14.40 -19.58 -5.10
C HIS A 372 -15.57 -20.03 -4.23
N SER A 373 -16.73 -19.40 -4.40
CA SER A 373 -17.96 -19.71 -3.66
C SER A 373 -18.37 -21.18 -3.84
N ASP A 374 -18.18 -21.73 -5.05
CA ASP A 374 -18.44 -23.13 -5.40
C ASP A 374 -17.59 -24.15 -4.61
N LYS A 375 -16.42 -23.75 -4.08
CA LYS A 375 -15.48 -24.63 -3.38
C LYS A 375 -15.52 -24.51 -1.85
N ARG A 376 -16.46 -23.72 -1.31
CA ARG A 376 -16.58 -23.46 0.14
C ARG A 376 -17.51 -24.48 0.80
N ASN A 377 -17.14 -24.90 2.01
CA ASN A 377 -18.01 -25.73 2.84
C ASN A 377 -19.00 -24.86 3.65
N THR A 378 -20.02 -25.50 4.22
CA THR A 378 -21.09 -24.84 4.97
C THR A 378 -20.59 -24.11 6.22
N GLU A 379 -19.62 -24.67 6.95
CA GLU A 379 -19.08 -24.05 8.16
C GLU A 379 -18.36 -22.75 7.83
N ASP A 380 -17.54 -22.75 6.77
CA ASP A 380 -16.90 -21.55 6.25
C ASP A 380 -17.96 -20.50 5.86
N TYR A 381 -18.98 -20.87 5.10
CA TYR A 381 -20.05 -19.94 4.74
C TYR A 381 -20.72 -19.30 5.96
N LEU A 382 -20.98 -20.10 7.00
CA LEU A 382 -21.64 -19.60 8.20
C LEU A 382 -20.78 -18.54 8.91
N ILE A 383 -19.49 -18.81 9.11
CA ILE A 383 -18.55 -17.89 9.77
C ILE A 383 -18.45 -16.58 8.99
N TRP A 384 -18.38 -16.65 7.67
CA TRP A 384 -18.22 -15.48 6.80
C TRP A 384 -19.49 -14.64 6.75
N THR A 385 -20.64 -15.31 6.73
CA THR A 385 -21.95 -14.65 6.82
C THR A 385 -22.11 -13.94 8.16
N LEU A 386 -21.69 -14.56 9.28
CA LEU A 386 -21.68 -13.91 10.58
C LEU A 386 -20.78 -12.67 10.59
N MET A 387 -19.59 -12.73 9.98
CA MET A 387 -18.72 -11.56 9.83
C MET A 387 -19.41 -10.46 9.01
N ALA A 388 -20.09 -10.80 7.91
CA ALA A 388 -20.87 -9.84 7.14
C ALA A 388 -21.96 -9.17 7.99
N THR A 389 -22.66 -9.90 8.88
CA THR A 389 -23.64 -9.29 9.80
C THR A 389 -23.00 -8.35 10.83
N MET A 390 -21.77 -8.64 11.29
CA MET A 390 -20.98 -7.75 12.15
C MET A 390 -20.65 -6.45 11.40
N LEU A 391 -20.10 -6.56 10.19
CA LEU A 391 -19.77 -5.39 9.37
C LEU A 391 -21.01 -4.58 8.96
N ASN A 392 -22.14 -5.24 8.69
CA ASN A 392 -23.39 -4.54 8.39
C ASN A 392 -23.90 -3.74 9.61
N SER A 393 -23.66 -4.25 10.83
CA SER A 393 -23.96 -3.51 12.06
C SER A 393 -23.11 -2.25 12.20
N VAL A 394 -21.84 -2.26 11.74
CA VAL A 394 -21.00 -1.05 11.64
C VAL A 394 -21.62 -0.04 10.66
N LEU A 395 -22.07 -0.48 9.48
CA LEU A 395 -22.74 0.41 8.51
C LEU A 395 -24.00 1.07 9.09
N ARG A 396 -24.84 0.28 9.78
CA ARG A 396 -26.08 0.76 10.43
C ARG A 396 -25.78 1.78 11.53
N GLN A 397 -24.91 1.43 12.49
CA GLN A 397 -24.57 2.32 13.60
C GLN A 397 -23.75 3.55 13.15
N GLY A 398 -22.98 3.40 12.05
CA GLY A 398 -22.27 4.47 11.37
C GLY A 398 -23.17 5.38 10.53
N ARG A 399 -24.48 5.08 10.41
CA ARG A 399 -25.46 5.82 9.60
C ARG A 399 -25.04 5.95 8.13
N TYR A 400 -24.59 4.83 7.54
CA TYR A 400 -24.17 4.78 6.14
C TYR A 400 -25.33 5.03 5.16
N THR A 401 -26.50 4.46 5.45
CA THR A 401 -27.75 4.72 4.74
C THR A 401 -28.49 5.89 5.39
N THR A 402 -28.94 6.86 4.58
CA THR A 402 -29.75 7.99 5.04
C THR A 402 -31.26 7.70 5.03
N THR A 403 -31.67 6.53 4.53
CA THR A 403 -33.07 6.12 4.43
C THR A 403 -33.58 5.55 5.77
N ASN A 404 -34.86 5.79 6.08
CA ASN A 404 -35.51 5.25 7.28
C ASN A 404 -35.80 3.75 7.20
N GLN A 405 -35.67 3.16 6.00
CA GLN A 405 -35.80 1.72 5.74
C GLN A 405 -34.54 1.25 5.01
N PRO A 406 -33.43 1.00 5.72
CA PRO A 406 -32.23 0.45 5.10
C PRO A 406 -32.52 -0.95 4.57
N ASP A 407 -32.17 -1.20 3.31
CA ASP A 407 -32.11 -2.54 2.75
C ASP A 407 -30.86 -3.25 3.31
N ASP A 408 -30.99 -3.73 4.55
CA ASP A 408 -29.97 -4.47 5.26
C ASP A 408 -29.56 -5.74 4.49
N GLY A 409 -30.49 -6.30 3.71
CA GLY A 409 -30.26 -7.48 2.88
C GLY A 409 -29.22 -7.20 1.80
N PHE A 410 -29.41 -6.15 1.00
CA PHE A 410 -28.53 -5.84 -0.12
C PHE A 410 -27.10 -5.51 0.32
N LEU A 411 -26.94 -4.67 1.36
CA LEU A 411 -25.60 -4.35 1.87
C LEU A 411 -24.91 -5.55 2.52
N GLY A 412 -25.67 -6.38 3.23
CA GLY A 412 -25.19 -7.63 3.79
C GLY A 412 -24.68 -8.61 2.74
N TYR A 413 -25.42 -8.73 1.64
CA TYR A 413 -25.00 -9.47 0.46
C TYR A 413 -23.68 -8.96 -0.11
N LEU A 414 -23.55 -7.65 -0.37
CA LEU A 414 -22.31 -7.08 -0.90
C LEU A 414 -21.13 -7.28 0.06
N LEU A 415 -21.35 -7.18 1.38
CA LEU A 415 -20.32 -7.44 2.38
C LEU A 415 -19.85 -8.89 2.35
N LEU A 416 -20.78 -9.87 2.28
CA LEU A 416 -20.43 -11.29 2.18
C LEU A 416 -19.67 -11.59 0.88
N HIS A 417 -20.13 -11.03 -0.25
CA HIS A 417 -19.46 -11.16 -1.53
C HIS A 417 -18.04 -10.57 -1.50
N ASN A 418 -17.90 -9.36 -0.94
CA ASN A 418 -16.61 -8.67 -0.82
C ASN A 418 -15.63 -9.40 0.11
N LEU A 419 -16.09 -9.99 1.21
CA LEU A 419 -15.24 -10.84 2.05
C LEU A 419 -14.63 -11.96 1.20
N GLN A 420 -15.45 -12.62 0.37
CA GLN A 420 -15.03 -13.72 -0.50
C GLN A 420 -14.02 -13.29 -1.56
N ILE A 421 -14.24 -12.15 -2.22
CA ILE A 421 -13.28 -11.58 -3.19
C ILE A 421 -11.94 -11.26 -2.53
N VAL A 422 -11.97 -10.46 -1.46
CA VAL A 422 -10.76 -9.92 -0.83
C VAL A 422 -9.82 -11.03 -0.38
N ASN A 423 -10.37 -12.15 0.07
CA ASN A 423 -9.58 -13.29 0.50
C ASN A 423 -8.64 -13.87 -0.57
N TYR A 424 -9.03 -13.78 -1.84
CA TYR A 424 -8.28 -14.37 -2.96
C TYR A 424 -7.62 -13.34 -3.87
N SER A 425 -8.05 -12.07 -3.83
CA SER A 425 -7.58 -11.03 -4.74
C SER A 425 -6.82 -9.88 -4.07
N ALA A 426 -6.84 -9.77 -2.74
CA ALA A 426 -6.07 -8.74 -2.05
C ALA A 426 -4.58 -9.11 -1.95
N HIS A 427 -3.74 -8.08 -1.94
CA HIS A 427 -2.29 -8.19 -1.90
C HIS A 427 -1.77 -7.51 -0.64
N ASP A 428 -0.78 -8.13 0.01
CA ASP A 428 0.00 -7.44 1.04
C ASP A 428 0.71 -6.23 0.43
N VAL A 429 0.58 -5.09 1.10
CA VAL A 429 1.36 -3.88 0.82
C VAL A 429 2.55 -3.88 1.78
N SER A 430 3.75 -3.87 1.22
CA SER A 430 4.98 -4.01 1.98
C SER A 430 5.92 -2.83 1.79
N GLU A 431 6.71 -2.56 2.82
CA GLU A 431 7.88 -1.68 2.75
C GLU A 431 9.15 -2.46 3.07
N VAL A 432 10.31 -1.92 2.69
CA VAL A 432 11.61 -2.46 3.09
C VAL A 432 12.05 -1.80 4.38
N GLN A 433 12.28 -2.58 5.44
CA GLN A 433 12.77 -2.08 6.73
C GLN A 433 14.22 -2.49 6.97
N ARG A 434 15.05 -1.55 7.42
CA ARG A 434 16.46 -1.73 7.78
C ARG A 434 16.73 -1.23 9.19
N LYS A 435 17.64 -1.88 9.91
CA LYS A 435 18.15 -1.35 11.18
C LYS A 435 19.20 -0.25 10.98
N ARG A 436 20.00 -0.35 9.91
CA ARG A 436 21.05 0.61 9.56
C ARG A 436 21.14 0.78 8.04
N PRO A 437 21.64 1.93 7.53
CA PRO A 437 21.69 2.20 6.09
C PRO A 437 22.41 1.13 5.26
N ASN A 438 23.46 0.53 5.82
CA ASN A 438 24.33 -0.44 5.13
C ASN A 438 23.94 -1.91 5.40
N GLU A 439 22.83 -2.16 6.10
CA GLU A 439 22.36 -3.52 6.39
C GLU A 439 21.33 -4.00 5.37
N SER A 440 21.17 -5.33 5.29
CA SER A 440 20.15 -5.94 4.42
C SER A 440 18.75 -5.59 4.92
N GLY A 441 17.92 -5.08 4.01
CA GLY A 441 16.52 -4.79 4.31
C GLY A 441 15.67 -6.05 4.35
N THR A 442 14.66 -6.04 5.22
CA THR A 442 13.60 -7.05 5.25
C THR A 442 12.32 -6.45 4.67
N SER A 443 11.64 -7.19 3.80
CA SER A 443 10.33 -6.77 3.30
C SER A 443 9.27 -7.11 4.35
N VAL A 444 8.56 -6.09 4.84
CA VAL A 444 7.58 -6.21 5.92
C VAL A 444 6.22 -5.79 5.40
N ALA A 445 5.21 -6.64 5.55
CA ALA A 445 3.83 -6.32 5.22
C ALA A 445 3.25 -5.36 6.28
N ILE A 446 2.85 -4.16 5.84
CA ILE A 446 2.31 -3.10 6.72
C ILE A 446 0.78 -2.95 6.60
N GLY A 447 0.19 -3.57 5.59
CA GLY A 447 -1.23 -3.54 5.32
C GLY A 447 -1.55 -4.44 4.12
N ALA A 448 -2.79 -4.35 3.65
CA ALA A 448 -3.23 -5.03 2.45
C ALA A 448 -4.08 -4.09 1.58
N ALA A 449 -4.13 -4.38 0.29
CA ALA A 449 -4.89 -3.60 -0.68
C ALA A 449 -5.38 -4.45 -1.86
N LEU A 450 -6.47 -4.03 -2.48
CA LEU A 450 -7.05 -4.68 -3.66
C LEU A 450 -6.71 -3.86 -4.90
N TYR A 451 -6.07 -4.51 -5.87
CA TYR A 451 -5.60 -3.93 -7.13
C TYR A 451 -6.27 -4.69 -8.27
N PRO A 452 -7.39 -4.20 -8.83
CA PRO A 452 -8.19 -4.98 -9.78
C PRO A 452 -7.44 -5.41 -11.04
N MET A 453 -6.46 -4.64 -11.50
CA MET A 453 -5.66 -5.01 -12.67
C MET A 453 -4.56 -6.00 -12.32
N LEU A 454 -3.93 -5.85 -11.14
CA LEU A 454 -2.93 -6.79 -10.63
C LEU A 454 -3.52 -8.16 -10.27
N ALA A 455 -4.76 -8.19 -9.77
CA ALA A 455 -5.43 -9.43 -9.37
C ALA A 455 -5.67 -10.40 -10.53
N LEU A 456 -5.49 -9.96 -11.78
CA LEU A 456 -5.59 -10.78 -12.99
C LEU A 456 -4.25 -11.43 -13.40
N PHE A 457 -3.17 -11.22 -12.65
CA PHE A 457 -1.88 -11.90 -12.89
C PHE A 457 -1.85 -13.21 -12.13
N ASN A 458 -1.92 -14.34 -12.84
CA ASN A 458 -1.95 -15.68 -12.24
C ASN A 458 -0.62 -16.11 -11.62
N HIS A 459 -0.65 -17.23 -10.90
CA HIS A 459 0.49 -17.74 -10.15
C HIS A 459 1.54 -18.50 -10.98
N SER A 460 2.82 -18.35 -10.60
CA SER A 460 3.90 -19.30 -10.89
C SER A 460 4.85 -19.42 -9.69
N CYS A 461 5.39 -20.64 -9.48
CA CYS A 461 6.46 -20.86 -8.50
C CYS A 461 7.80 -20.24 -8.95
N ASP A 462 7.95 -19.94 -10.25
CA ASP A 462 9.05 -19.18 -10.87
C ASP A 462 8.46 -17.96 -11.63
N PRO A 463 8.12 -16.87 -10.92
CA PRO A 463 7.38 -15.74 -11.48
C PRO A 463 8.19 -14.97 -12.52
N GLY A 464 7.48 -14.39 -13.49
CA GLY A 464 8.06 -13.49 -14.50
C GLY A 464 8.26 -12.06 -14.00
N ILE A 465 7.60 -11.70 -12.89
CA ILE A 465 7.48 -10.32 -12.42
C ILE A 465 7.74 -10.19 -10.92
N VAL A 466 8.03 -8.96 -10.51
CA VAL A 466 8.10 -8.52 -9.11
C VAL A 466 7.18 -7.33 -8.92
N ARG A 467 6.45 -7.32 -7.79
CA ARG A 467 5.72 -6.16 -7.29
C ARG A 467 6.49 -5.45 -6.18
N TYR A 468 6.41 -4.12 -6.16
CA TYR A 468 6.90 -3.25 -5.08
C TYR A 468 5.99 -2.02 -4.95
N PHE A 469 6.08 -1.29 -3.84
CA PHE A 469 5.08 -0.28 -3.49
C PHE A 469 5.70 1.08 -3.17
N THR A 470 5.07 2.17 -3.61
CA THR A 470 5.32 3.53 -3.09
C THR A 470 4.05 4.01 -2.41
N GLY A 471 4.07 4.05 -1.08
CA GLY A 471 2.85 4.12 -0.28
C GLY A 471 1.94 2.96 -0.63
N THR A 472 0.69 3.26 -1.01
CA THR A 472 -0.26 2.27 -1.52
C THR A 472 -0.19 2.02 -3.03
N THR A 473 0.65 2.73 -3.79
CA THR A 473 0.74 2.52 -5.25
C THR A 473 1.59 1.29 -5.54
N VAL A 474 1.06 0.32 -6.31
CA VAL A 474 1.82 -0.85 -6.75
C VAL A 474 2.54 -0.57 -8.06
N HIS A 475 3.74 -1.11 -8.17
CA HIS A 475 4.59 -1.11 -9.35
C HIS A 475 4.97 -2.55 -9.67
N VAL A 476 4.76 -2.98 -10.91
CA VAL A 476 5.10 -4.33 -11.38
C VAL A 476 6.14 -4.25 -12.47
N ARG A 477 7.26 -4.93 -12.27
CA ARG A 477 8.34 -5.03 -13.24
C ARG A 477 8.65 -6.47 -13.58
N THR A 478 9.03 -6.71 -14.83
CA THR A 478 9.57 -8.01 -15.27
C THR A 478 10.96 -8.27 -14.67
N ILE A 479 11.21 -9.52 -14.28
CA ILE A 479 12.50 -9.97 -13.72
C ILE A 479 13.22 -11.01 -14.57
N LYS A 480 12.61 -11.43 -15.68
CA LYS A 480 13.15 -12.29 -16.72
C LYS A 480 12.51 -11.95 -18.06
N ASN A 481 13.03 -12.52 -19.16
CA ASN A 481 12.31 -12.41 -20.43
C ASN A 481 11.00 -13.21 -20.37
N ILE A 482 9.93 -12.64 -20.93
CA ILE A 482 8.63 -13.31 -21.09
C ILE A 482 8.29 -13.28 -22.57
N ALA A 483 8.19 -14.48 -23.17
CA ALA A 483 7.90 -14.60 -24.59
C ALA A 483 6.46 -14.18 -24.91
N ALA A 484 6.25 -13.64 -26.10
CA ALA A 484 4.91 -13.40 -26.63
C ALA A 484 4.08 -14.69 -26.60
N GLY A 485 2.81 -14.58 -26.23
CA GLY A 485 1.88 -15.70 -26.01
C GLY A 485 2.02 -16.40 -24.65
N SER A 486 3.02 -16.05 -23.82
CA SER A 486 3.17 -16.65 -22.49
C SER A 486 2.34 -15.92 -21.44
N ILE A 487 1.85 -16.66 -20.45
CA ILE A 487 1.23 -16.09 -19.25
C ILE A 487 2.26 -15.24 -18.49
N ILE A 488 1.86 -14.03 -18.09
CA ILE A 488 2.63 -13.15 -17.21
C ILE A 488 2.25 -13.50 -15.77
N ALA A 489 3.04 -14.38 -15.16
CA ALA A 489 2.73 -14.91 -13.85
C ALA A 489 3.44 -14.17 -12.71
N GLU A 490 2.69 -13.84 -11.66
CA GLU A 490 3.17 -13.40 -10.36
C GLU A 490 3.40 -14.58 -9.40
N ASN A 491 3.88 -14.31 -8.19
CA ASN A 491 4.00 -15.27 -7.11
C ASN A 491 3.03 -14.95 -5.95
N TYR A 492 2.26 -15.96 -5.56
CA TYR A 492 1.18 -15.90 -4.55
C TYR A 492 1.60 -16.50 -3.20
N GLY A 493 2.81 -17.05 -3.12
CA GLY A 493 3.21 -17.89 -1.99
C GLY A 493 4.67 -18.33 -2.10
N PRO A 494 5.00 -19.61 -1.86
CA PRO A 494 6.39 -20.06 -1.85
C PRO A 494 7.02 -20.10 -3.26
N LEU A 495 8.29 -19.70 -3.36
CA LEU A 495 9.11 -19.84 -4.57
C LEU A 495 9.71 -21.25 -4.66
N TYR A 496 9.91 -21.75 -5.88
CA TYR A 496 10.51 -23.07 -6.07
C TYR A 496 11.93 -23.18 -5.47
N THR A 497 12.65 -22.06 -5.44
CA THR A 497 14.01 -22.01 -4.91
C THR A 497 14.10 -22.13 -3.40
N LYS A 498 12.98 -22.02 -2.67
CA LYS A 498 12.96 -22.02 -1.19
C LYS A 498 12.24 -23.20 -0.58
N VAL A 499 11.21 -23.72 -1.23
CA VAL A 499 10.28 -24.69 -0.64
C VAL A 499 10.07 -25.83 -1.64
N PRO A 500 10.10 -27.12 -1.25
CA PRO A 500 9.89 -28.26 -2.16
C PRO A 500 8.52 -28.29 -2.83
N ARG A 501 8.43 -28.96 -4.00
CA ARG A 501 7.22 -29.02 -4.83
C ARG A 501 5.95 -29.41 -4.08
N THR A 502 6.01 -30.46 -3.27
CA THR A 502 4.86 -30.98 -2.52
C THR A 502 4.26 -29.92 -1.61
N GLU A 503 5.10 -29.31 -0.76
CA GLU A 503 4.68 -28.25 0.15
C GLU A 503 4.15 -27.00 -0.58
N ARG A 504 4.77 -26.63 -1.72
CA ARG A 504 4.27 -25.53 -2.55
C ARG A 504 2.84 -25.80 -3.04
N ARG A 505 2.60 -26.98 -3.62
CA ARG A 505 1.28 -27.37 -4.14
C ARG A 505 0.23 -27.47 -3.03
N GLU A 506 0.56 -28.08 -1.90
CA GLU A 506 -0.34 -28.16 -0.75
C GLU A 506 -0.74 -26.77 -0.23
N SER A 507 0.23 -25.85 -0.12
CA SER A 507 -0.02 -24.47 0.32
C SER A 507 -0.93 -23.72 -0.65
N LEU A 508 -0.69 -23.85 -1.97
CA LEU A 508 -1.51 -23.18 -3.00
C LEU A 508 -2.92 -23.77 -3.07
N ALA A 509 -3.07 -25.09 -3.03
CA ALA A 509 -4.37 -25.76 -3.02
C ALA A 509 -5.21 -25.34 -1.80
N ARG A 510 -4.57 -25.24 -0.62
CA ARG A 510 -5.20 -24.78 0.61
C ARG A 510 -5.64 -23.32 0.54
N ASN A 511 -4.76 -22.43 0.08
CA ASN A 511 -4.96 -20.99 0.18
C ASN A 511 -5.67 -20.35 -1.02
N TYR A 512 -5.57 -20.96 -2.21
CA TYR A 512 -6.06 -20.42 -3.48
C TYR A 512 -6.87 -21.43 -4.31
N ARG A 513 -7.10 -22.65 -3.81
CA ARG A 513 -8.03 -23.64 -4.39
C ARG A 513 -7.69 -24.09 -5.83
N PHE A 514 -6.40 -24.15 -6.17
CA PHE A 514 -5.91 -24.71 -7.44
C PHE A 514 -4.62 -25.53 -7.24
N ASP A 515 -4.35 -26.43 -8.19
CA ASP A 515 -3.09 -27.17 -8.27
C ASP A 515 -2.14 -26.48 -9.26
N CYS A 516 -0.95 -26.10 -8.81
CA CYS A 516 0.00 -25.39 -9.66
C CYS A 516 0.62 -26.33 -10.71
N CYS A 517 0.52 -25.93 -11.98
CA CYS A 517 1.10 -26.59 -13.16
C CYS A 517 2.16 -25.74 -13.86
N CYS A 518 2.79 -24.77 -13.17
CA CYS A 518 3.91 -24.04 -13.76
C CYS A 518 5.08 -24.98 -14.06
N GLN A 519 5.96 -24.60 -15.00
CA GLN A 519 7.13 -25.39 -15.41
C GLN A 519 7.97 -25.93 -14.22
N ALA A 520 8.20 -25.11 -13.19
CA ALA A 520 8.94 -25.53 -12.00
C ALA A 520 8.25 -26.64 -11.17
N CYS A 521 6.93 -26.77 -11.26
CA CYS A 521 6.16 -27.84 -10.64
C CYS A 521 6.02 -29.06 -11.55
N GLU A 522 5.88 -28.88 -12.85
CA GLU A 522 5.78 -30.01 -13.79
C GLU A 522 7.10 -30.77 -13.91
N ALA A 523 8.21 -30.03 -14.03
CA ALA A 523 9.56 -30.60 -14.16
C ALA A 523 10.26 -30.82 -12.80
N ASP A 524 9.53 -30.72 -11.68
CA ASP A 524 10.01 -30.90 -10.31
C ASP A 524 11.37 -30.23 -10.03
N TRP A 525 11.44 -28.92 -10.29
CA TRP A 525 12.71 -28.19 -10.18
C TRP A 525 13.22 -28.20 -8.73
N PRO A 526 14.53 -28.44 -8.51
CA PRO A 526 15.13 -28.48 -7.19
C PRO A 526 15.11 -27.09 -6.53
N ALA A 527 15.11 -27.09 -5.20
CA ALA A 527 15.34 -25.88 -4.43
C ALA A 527 16.78 -25.38 -4.65
N TYR A 528 17.05 -24.11 -4.33
CA TYR A 528 18.35 -23.49 -4.59
C TYR A 528 19.51 -24.24 -3.91
N ALA A 529 19.28 -24.78 -2.72
CA ALA A 529 20.27 -25.55 -1.97
C ALA A 529 20.65 -26.87 -2.67
N ASP A 530 19.69 -27.46 -3.40
CA ASP A 530 19.80 -28.79 -4.02
C ASP A 530 20.11 -28.73 -5.53
N MET A 531 20.31 -27.53 -6.08
CA MET A 531 20.70 -27.36 -7.47
C MET A 531 22.12 -27.89 -7.70
N ASP A 532 22.25 -28.84 -8.63
CA ASP A 532 23.55 -29.35 -9.07
C ASP A 532 24.39 -28.25 -9.73
N GLN A 533 25.63 -28.13 -9.28
CA GLN A 533 26.60 -27.14 -9.77
C GLN A 533 27.52 -27.70 -10.84
N SER A 534 27.60 -29.02 -11.01
CA SER A 534 28.39 -29.64 -12.07
C SER A 534 27.65 -29.64 -13.41
N VAL A 535 26.32 -29.49 -13.41
CA VAL A 535 25.51 -29.55 -14.63
C VAL A 535 25.00 -28.17 -15.03
N ILE A 536 25.32 -27.73 -16.25
CA ILE A 536 24.79 -26.52 -16.86
C ILE A 536 23.73 -26.89 -17.91
N ARG A 537 22.68 -26.09 -17.99
CA ARG A 537 21.55 -26.25 -18.93
C ARG A 537 21.66 -25.21 -20.04
N PHE A 538 22.09 -25.62 -21.23
CA PHE A 538 22.18 -24.75 -22.41
C PHE A 538 20.88 -24.78 -23.22
N ARG A 539 20.54 -23.67 -23.86
CA ARG A 539 19.43 -23.60 -24.80
C ARG A 539 19.81 -24.27 -26.12
N CYS A 540 18.92 -25.11 -26.65
CA CYS A 540 19.09 -25.66 -27.99
C CYS A 540 19.10 -24.56 -29.08
N THR A 541 19.91 -24.72 -30.13
CA THR A 541 20.00 -23.78 -31.25
C THR A 541 19.08 -24.14 -32.42
N GLY A 542 18.34 -25.24 -32.30
CA GLY A 542 17.37 -25.66 -33.30
C GLY A 542 16.26 -24.61 -33.47
N PRO A 543 15.82 -24.31 -34.71
CA PRO A 543 14.71 -23.38 -34.94
C PRO A 543 13.46 -23.78 -34.16
N ALA A 544 12.91 -22.85 -33.39
CA ALA A 544 11.75 -23.05 -32.50
C ALA A 544 11.90 -24.13 -31.40
N CYS A 545 13.10 -24.70 -31.19
CA CYS A 545 13.33 -25.66 -30.12
C CYS A 545 13.52 -24.95 -28.77
N GLN A 546 12.78 -25.38 -27.75
CA GLN A 546 12.86 -24.85 -26.38
C GLN A 546 13.49 -25.86 -25.40
N GLU A 547 14.15 -26.90 -25.92
CA GLU A 547 14.73 -27.96 -25.09
C GLU A 547 16.02 -27.53 -24.41
N ALA A 548 16.23 -28.01 -23.18
CA ALA A 548 17.45 -27.79 -22.42
C ALA A 548 18.46 -28.90 -22.71
N LEU A 549 19.69 -28.52 -23.05
CA LEU A 549 20.82 -29.42 -23.24
C LEU A 549 21.63 -29.46 -21.95
N LEU A 550 21.63 -30.63 -21.29
CA LEU A 550 22.41 -30.84 -20.07
C LEU A 550 23.88 -31.07 -20.43
N PHE A 551 24.77 -30.31 -19.80
CA PHE A 551 26.21 -30.42 -19.96
C PHE A 551 26.87 -30.57 -18.59
N ASP A 552 27.53 -31.70 -18.37
CA ASP A 552 28.38 -31.93 -17.20
C ASP A 552 29.72 -31.21 -17.41
N LEU A 553 30.11 -30.36 -16.45
CA LEU A 553 31.37 -29.61 -16.47
C LEU A 553 32.62 -30.50 -16.48
N SER A 554 32.49 -31.77 -16.10
CA SER A 554 33.56 -32.78 -16.20
C SER A 554 33.65 -33.45 -17.58
N SER A 555 32.70 -33.18 -18.50
CA SER A 555 32.68 -33.77 -19.83
C SER A 555 33.83 -33.27 -20.71
N GLU A 556 34.51 -34.20 -21.38
CA GLU A 556 35.51 -33.90 -22.43
C GLU A 556 34.85 -33.67 -23.82
N CYS A 557 33.57 -34.02 -23.97
CA CYS A 557 32.83 -33.85 -25.21
C CYS A 557 31.96 -32.59 -25.16
N TYR A 558 32.37 -31.56 -25.90
CA TYR A 558 31.68 -30.26 -25.96
C TYR A 558 30.58 -30.18 -27.03
N THR A 559 30.22 -31.29 -27.67
CA THR A 559 29.10 -31.33 -28.63
C THR A 559 27.96 -32.16 -28.07
N VAL A 560 26.79 -31.54 -27.96
CA VAL A 560 25.59 -32.19 -27.44
C VAL A 560 24.53 -32.23 -28.53
N ARG A 561 24.00 -33.42 -28.81
CA ARG A 561 22.89 -33.60 -29.76
C ARG A 561 21.57 -33.48 -29.00
N CYS A 562 20.70 -32.58 -29.46
CA CYS A 562 19.38 -32.40 -28.89
C CYS A 562 18.50 -33.64 -29.12
N GLY A 563 17.94 -34.20 -28.04
CA GLY A 563 17.06 -35.36 -28.12
C GLY A 563 15.72 -35.09 -28.85
N VAL A 564 15.27 -33.83 -28.86
CA VAL A 564 13.98 -33.44 -29.45
C VAL A 564 14.10 -33.09 -30.95
N CYS A 565 14.89 -32.08 -31.31
CA CYS A 565 14.99 -31.63 -32.71
C CYS A 565 16.18 -32.22 -33.48
N GLY A 566 17.05 -33.00 -32.82
CA GLY A 566 18.21 -33.63 -33.45
C GLY A 566 19.39 -32.70 -33.75
N GLN A 567 19.25 -31.39 -33.51
CA GLN A 567 20.31 -30.39 -33.72
C GLN A 567 21.52 -30.67 -32.81
N THR A 568 22.72 -30.69 -33.40
CA THR A 568 23.97 -30.72 -32.64
C THR A 568 24.39 -29.30 -32.28
N VAL A 569 24.69 -29.08 -31.00
CA VAL A 569 25.10 -27.79 -30.45
C VAL A 569 26.53 -27.89 -29.92
N ASP A 570 27.38 -26.96 -30.32
CA ASP A 570 28.72 -26.77 -29.75
C ASP A 570 28.60 -25.97 -28.45
N ILE A 571 28.81 -26.65 -27.32
CA ILE A 571 28.76 -26.06 -25.98
C ILE A 571 29.98 -25.17 -25.72
N MET A 572 31.13 -25.45 -26.33
CA MET A 572 32.32 -24.62 -26.16
C MET A 572 32.11 -23.22 -26.72
N GLU A 573 31.42 -23.11 -27.87
CA GLU A 573 30.97 -21.82 -28.42
C GLU A 573 30.10 -21.06 -27.41
N ARG A 574 29.12 -21.74 -26.80
CA ARG A 574 28.21 -21.14 -25.81
C ARG A 574 28.93 -20.67 -24.56
N ILE A 575 29.90 -21.44 -24.06
CA ILE A 575 30.74 -21.06 -22.92
C ILE A 575 31.57 -19.82 -23.26
N LYS A 576 32.17 -19.76 -24.45
CA LYS A 576 32.93 -18.58 -24.91
C LYS A 576 32.07 -17.32 -24.94
N MET A 577 30.83 -17.41 -25.43
CA MET A 577 29.89 -16.28 -25.41
C MET A 577 29.66 -15.73 -23.99
N LEU A 578 29.50 -16.62 -22.99
CA LEU A 578 29.36 -16.22 -21.59
C LEU A 578 30.65 -15.59 -21.02
N GLN A 579 31.82 -16.11 -21.41
CA GLN A 579 33.12 -15.57 -20.99
C GLN A 579 33.38 -14.19 -21.59
N GLU A 580 33.12 -14.01 -22.90
CA GLU A 580 33.27 -12.75 -23.63
C GLU A 580 32.32 -11.66 -23.10
N ALA A 581 31.12 -12.07 -22.65
CA ALA A 581 30.19 -11.19 -21.97
C ALA A 581 30.69 -10.69 -20.59
N LYS A 582 31.77 -11.27 -20.05
CA LYS A 582 32.36 -10.93 -18.74
C LYS A 582 31.34 -10.99 -17.60
N MET A 583 30.52 -12.05 -17.57
CA MET A 583 29.35 -12.17 -16.69
C MET A 583 29.68 -11.93 -15.20
N LEU A 584 30.77 -12.52 -14.69
CA LEU A 584 31.19 -12.33 -13.29
C LEU A 584 31.53 -10.87 -12.97
N SER A 585 32.27 -10.19 -13.86
CA SER A 585 32.62 -8.77 -13.68
C SER A 585 31.38 -7.88 -13.69
N ARG A 586 30.43 -8.12 -14.61
CA ARG A 586 29.15 -7.39 -14.65
C ARG A 586 28.32 -7.61 -13.40
N PHE A 587 28.28 -8.85 -12.89
CA PHE A 587 27.54 -9.18 -11.68
C PHE A 587 28.13 -8.49 -10.44
N ASN A 588 29.46 -8.46 -10.33
CA ASN A 588 30.16 -7.74 -9.26
C ASN A 588 29.91 -6.22 -9.34
N GLU A 589 29.95 -5.64 -10.54
CA GLU A 589 29.62 -4.22 -10.76
C GLU A 589 28.17 -3.91 -10.35
N ALA A 590 27.20 -4.73 -10.77
CA ALA A 590 25.79 -4.57 -10.40
C ALA A 590 25.59 -4.65 -8.87
N SER A 591 26.28 -5.60 -8.23
CA SER A 591 26.23 -5.78 -6.77
C SER A 591 26.85 -4.59 -6.03
N HIS A 592 27.96 -4.05 -6.53
CA HIS A 592 28.57 -2.85 -5.98
C HIS A 592 27.67 -1.63 -6.12
N LEU A 593 27.07 -1.40 -7.29
CA LEU A 593 26.10 -0.32 -7.53
C LEU A 593 24.91 -0.41 -6.56
N TYR A 594 24.42 -1.61 -6.28
CA TYR A 594 23.38 -1.84 -5.29
C TYR A 594 23.84 -1.43 -3.88
N GLN A 595 25.04 -1.86 -3.47
CA GLN A 595 25.59 -1.55 -2.15
C GLN A 595 25.77 -0.05 -1.90
N VAL A 596 26.11 0.73 -2.94
CA VAL A 596 26.27 2.19 -2.84
C VAL A 596 24.94 2.96 -3.03
N GLY A 597 23.80 2.26 -3.09
CA GLY A 597 22.47 2.87 -3.19
C GLY A 597 22.05 3.32 -4.58
N LEU A 598 22.80 2.98 -5.64
CA LEU A 598 22.48 3.33 -7.03
C LEU A 598 21.55 2.27 -7.65
N PHE A 599 20.36 2.11 -7.08
CA PHE A 599 19.45 0.99 -7.38
C PHE A 599 19.00 0.91 -8.84
N GLU A 600 18.67 2.03 -9.50
CA GLU A 600 18.29 2.05 -10.94
C GLU A 600 19.43 1.58 -11.85
N HIS A 601 20.68 1.94 -11.52
CA HIS A 601 21.86 1.55 -12.29
C HIS A 601 22.16 0.05 -12.09
N ALA A 602 22.11 -0.41 -10.83
CA ALA A 602 22.24 -1.83 -10.51
C ALA A 602 21.17 -2.68 -11.20
N LEU A 603 19.91 -2.23 -11.16
CA LEU A 603 18.77 -2.86 -11.81
C LEU A 603 18.99 -3.02 -13.32
N SER A 604 19.44 -1.96 -13.98
CA SER A 604 19.75 -1.97 -15.42
C SER A 604 20.88 -2.96 -15.77
N LYS A 605 21.90 -3.07 -14.91
CA LYS A 605 23.00 -4.03 -15.10
C LYS A 605 22.55 -5.46 -14.90
N TYR A 606 21.79 -5.76 -13.84
CA TYR A 606 21.22 -7.10 -13.65
C TYR A 606 20.28 -7.49 -14.81
N ALA A 607 19.46 -6.57 -15.30
CA ALA A 607 18.62 -6.81 -16.48
C ALA A 607 19.44 -7.17 -17.73
N ALA A 608 20.56 -6.47 -17.98
CA ALA A 608 21.45 -6.78 -19.10
C ALA A 608 22.11 -8.18 -18.95
N ILE A 609 22.49 -8.56 -17.73
CA ILE A 609 23.00 -9.91 -17.41
C ILE A 609 21.92 -10.96 -17.70
N MET A 610 20.68 -10.71 -17.25
CA MET A 610 19.53 -11.60 -17.47
C MET A 610 19.24 -11.83 -18.96
N ILE A 611 19.32 -10.78 -19.78
CA ILE A 611 19.11 -10.89 -21.24
C ILE A 611 20.13 -11.84 -21.87
N ILE A 612 21.42 -11.71 -21.52
CA ILE A 612 22.48 -12.57 -22.07
C ILE A 612 22.30 -14.02 -21.61
N MET A 613 21.96 -14.19 -20.33
CA MET A 613 21.69 -15.50 -19.75
C MET A 613 20.54 -16.23 -20.46
N ASP A 614 19.37 -15.60 -20.61
CA ASP A 614 18.20 -16.21 -21.26
C ASP A 614 18.44 -16.60 -22.73
N GLN A 615 19.38 -15.93 -23.41
CA GLN A 615 19.76 -16.26 -24.80
C GLN A 615 20.55 -17.57 -24.90
N ILE A 616 21.31 -17.94 -23.87
CA ILE A 616 22.30 -19.03 -23.92
C ILE A 616 21.89 -20.20 -23.02
N LEU A 617 21.27 -19.92 -21.87
CA LEU A 617 20.98 -20.87 -20.80
C LEU A 617 19.48 -21.08 -20.62
N MET A 618 19.13 -22.16 -19.93
CA MET A 618 17.76 -22.52 -19.57
C MET A 618 17.64 -22.80 -18.06
N PRO A 619 16.67 -22.22 -17.34
CA PRO A 619 16.45 -22.54 -15.94
C PRO A 619 16.06 -24.02 -15.73
N PRO A 620 16.26 -24.56 -14.51
CA PRO A 620 16.79 -23.89 -13.32
C PRO A 620 18.32 -23.94 -13.24
N TYR A 621 18.96 -22.84 -12.82
CA TYR A 621 20.37 -22.80 -12.43
C TYR A 621 20.61 -21.64 -11.46
N ARG A 622 21.70 -21.70 -10.68
CA ARG A 622 21.93 -20.80 -9.52
C ARG A 622 22.09 -19.34 -9.91
N ASP A 623 22.90 -19.04 -10.93
CA ASP A 623 23.21 -17.67 -11.34
C ASP A 623 21.98 -16.94 -11.88
N TYR A 624 21.06 -17.69 -12.52
CA TYR A 624 19.75 -17.17 -12.92
C TYR A 624 18.99 -16.60 -11.73
N HIS A 625 18.86 -17.42 -10.70
CA HIS A 625 18.13 -17.07 -9.49
C HIS A 625 18.79 -15.88 -8.78
N LEU A 626 20.12 -15.87 -8.68
CA LEU A 626 20.86 -14.77 -8.08
C LEU A 626 20.64 -13.44 -8.82
N CYS A 627 20.60 -13.48 -10.16
CA CYS A 627 20.30 -12.31 -10.96
C CYS A 627 18.83 -11.85 -10.79
N GLN A 628 17.86 -12.78 -10.81
CA GLN A 628 16.45 -12.47 -10.49
C GLN A 628 16.32 -11.80 -9.11
N GLN A 629 17.04 -12.32 -8.09
CA GLN A 629 17.06 -11.72 -6.76
C GLN A 629 17.76 -10.36 -6.71
N GLY A 630 18.76 -10.12 -7.57
CA GLY A 630 19.37 -8.81 -7.78
C GLY A 630 18.36 -7.78 -8.28
N ILE A 631 17.67 -8.10 -9.39
CA ILE A 631 16.58 -7.28 -9.96
C ILE A 631 15.49 -7.02 -8.92
N ARG A 632 15.01 -8.08 -8.24
CA ARG A 632 13.98 -7.99 -7.20
C ARG A 632 14.39 -7.04 -6.06
N ARG A 633 15.61 -7.17 -5.54
CA ARG A 633 16.11 -6.30 -4.45
C ARG A 633 16.16 -4.85 -4.88
N CYS A 634 16.71 -4.56 -6.05
CA CYS A 634 16.70 -3.20 -6.60
C CYS A 634 15.27 -2.65 -6.70
N CYS A 635 14.31 -3.43 -7.20
CA CYS A 635 12.92 -2.99 -7.32
C CYS A 635 12.30 -2.66 -5.96
N LEU A 636 12.48 -3.52 -4.95
CA LEU A 636 11.97 -3.28 -3.60
C LEU A 636 12.55 -1.99 -3.00
N ASP A 637 13.83 -1.71 -3.23
CA ASP A 637 14.51 -0.52 -2.74
C ASP A 637 14.20 0.77 -3.50
N LEU A 638 13.63 0.66 -4.70
CA LEU A 638 13.00 1.79 -5.40
C LEU A 638 11.62 2.13 -4.84
N GLY A 639 11.06 1.26 -4.00
CA GLY A 639 9.78 1.45 -3.33
C GLY A 639 9.90 2.15 -1.97
N SER A 640 8.89 1.92 -1.14
CA SER A 640 8.79 2.41 0.23
C SER A 640 9.87 1.72 1.06
N CYS A 641 10.75 2.52 1.64
CA CYS A 641 11.86 2.05 2.44
C CYS A 641 11.96 2.86 3.73
N TYR A 642 12.20 2.16 4.83
CA TYR A 642 12.43 2.71 6.15
C TYR A 642 13.76 2.21 6.72
N VAL A 643 14.54 3.12 7.27
CA VAL A 643 15.74 2.81 8.03
C VAL A 643 15.52 3.32 9.45
N GLU A 644 15.64 2.43 10.44
CA GLU A 644 15.63 2.84 11.83
C GLU A 644 16.77 3.83 12.08
N CYS A 645 16.44 5.02 12.58
CA CYS A 645 17.46 5.89 13.14
C CYS A 645 18.09 5.16 14.34
N PRO A 646 19.42 5.16 14.49
CA PRO A 646 20.03 4.67 15.71
C PRO A 646 19.40 5.41 16.89
N THR A 647 18.78 4.70 17.82
CA THR A 647 18.51 5.31 19.12
C THR A 647 19.87 5.72 19.66
N THR A 648 20.05 7.00 19.89
CA THR A 648 21.13 7.47 20.76
C THR A 648 20.75 7.06 22.17
N ASP A 649 20.80 5.75 22.45
CA ASP A 649 20.95 5.27 23.81
C ASP A 649 22.39 5.64 24.20
N LYS A 650 22.53 6.86 24.72
CA LYS A 650 23.71 7.34 25.44
C LYS A 650 23.40 7.35 26.92
#